data_AF-A0A258H1C9-F1
#
_entry.id   AF-A0A258H1C9-F1
#
_cell.length_a   1.000
_cell.length_b   1.000
_cell.length_c   1.000
_cell.angle_alpha   90.00
_cell.angle_beta   90.00
_cell.angle_gamma   90.00
#
_symmetry.space_group_name_H-M   'P 1'
#
loop_
_entity.id
_entity.type
_entity.pdbx_description
1 polymer ?
#
loop_
_entity_poly.entity_id
_entity_poly.type
_entity_poly.pdbx_seq_one_letter_code
_entity_poly.pdbx_strand_id
1 'polypeptide(L)'
;MVPRPGPTPDADMLAGDGTLSQRGRSLLQQIVGDASGTPLLFTHADSELPQLFATVRDLIRAGDIAARPIHMLDLGHQPRQSSRDYNAARIGQLVAWLGGVDADHLAAYAAEERARPAAMLNLSGVLRIAAIGAAHALPPAEWLGLVAQVSGEAPGEPVFVLGSPHFSTARARDLAARGLDAKADDQDWGDPLVAGWADSPETPDGLSDPSRLVPRKLMPVTERANAVIARMAALGIARAVIVESVGDEAAAWDAGYFASTLEAAGLAVERIGAPPPPAPTAGTPRPAPRGQDGRRSRKSLTSIASFGAYQRDWFKSVRDTVAAGAPLAIVNANSPQEILRAMDVPFVVNQWWASIVAAKQQSPRYFQLLRDHGFPSDAEAYSAQGIAAMFDADPEQAPWGGLPRPAFVQAPLGTDATPRIFDHWARETGAEPFLFERSIESRIDFPVEWWDRLHDDWDSAIEPERLDLMTAELHAVIARIEAGTDRRFDPDRFAHIMNLVNEQEDYYRRTRDLIAGAYPAPVSISDTMPATMVPQWHRGTEWARDAARDFYHEVKARHEAGEAACANEKLRLMWVGRGMWSDMGFTQRWEASHGAVFVWSMYLALAADGYIRRTAQGQDPLRALAARFVTMGDELRMPTWAGAWHVREAQSHAVDGAVALSDADPFVLRALRRAGVPVLSLDLDNYNREASDGDAVDRQIAAFLEGPVSAYAARRG
;
A
#
# COMPACT_ATOMS: atom_id res chain seq x y z
N MET A 1 -15.54 -9.32 17.83
CA MET A 1 -14.40 -10.28 17.96
C MET A 1 -13.18 -9.51 18.46
N VAL A 2 -12.31 -10.12 19.27
CA VAL A 2 -11.15 -9.43 19.87
C VAL A 2 -9.87 -10.15 19.45
N PRO A 3 -8.86 -9.48 18.87
CA PRO A 3 -7.60 -10.12 18.51
C PRO A 3 -6.93 -10.79 19.71
N ARG A 4 -6.40 -12.00 19.51
CA ARG A 4 -5.68 -12.77 20.53
C ARG A 4 -4.32 -13.23 20.01
N PRO A 5 -3.25 -13.13 20.82
CA PRO A 5 -1.98 -13.77 20.46
C PRO A 5 -2.13 -15.29 20.48
N GLY A 6 -1.37 -15.98 19.62
CA GLY A 6 -1.36 -17.44 19.56
C GLY A 6 -1.32 -18.00 18.14
N PRO A 7 -1.21 -19.33 17.98
CA PRO A 7 -1.21 -19.97 16.67
C PRO A 7 -2.56 -19.80 15.97
N THR A 8 -2.53 -19.69 14.65
CA THR A 8 -3.71 -19.47 13.80
C THR A 8 -3.78 -20.48 12.64
N PRO A 9 -3.74 -21.79 12.92
CA PRO A 9 -3.50 -22.82 11.90
C PRO A 9 -4.52 -22.81 10.76
N ASP A 10 -5.79 -22.52 11.04
CA ASP A 10 -6.81 -22.47 9.99
C ASP A 10 -6.66 -21.21 9.14
N ALA A 11 -6.36 -20.07 9.78
CA ALA A 11 -6.10 -18.83 9.06
C ALA A 11 -4.83 -18.91 8.21
N ASP A 12 -3.74 -19.50 8.73
CA ASP A 12 -2.48 -19.70 8.03
C ASP A 12 -2.68 -20.56 6.77
N MET A 13 -3.48 -21.63 6.89
CA MET A 13 -3.83 -22.50 5.77
C MET A 13 -4.72 -21.81 4.72
N LEU A 14 -5.65 -20.95 5.14
CA LEU A 14 -6.61 -20.30 4.26
C LEU A 14 -6.06 -19.05 3.57
N ALA A 15 -5.43 -18.16 4.33
CA ALA A 15 -4.93 -16.87 3.85
C ALA A 15 -3.50 -16.94 3.28
N GLY A 16 -2.71 -17.95 3.67
CA GLY A 16 -1.29 -18.03 3.35
C GLY A 16 -0.43 -17.01 4.09
N ASP A 17 0.87 -17.03 3.82
CA ASP A 17 1.85 -16.15 4.45
C ASP A 17 1.87 -14.76 3.80
N GLY A 18 1.85 -13.69 4.61
CA GLY A 18 2.20 -12.33 4.17
C GLY A 18 1.04 -11.37 3.88
N THR A 19 -0.21 -11.84 3.76
CA THR A 19 -1.37 -10.95 3.50
C THR A 19 -1.91 -10.27 4.75
N LEU A 20 -1.95 -11.00 5.87
CA LEU A 20 -2.55 -10.57 7.12
C LEU A 20 -1.50 -10.60 8.21
N SER A 21 -1.48 -9.59 9.08
CA SER A 21 -0.65 -9.61 10.27
C SER A 21 -1.15 -10.69 11.24
N GLN A 22 -0.45 -10.87 12.35
CA GLN A 22 -0.93 -11.74 13.41
C GLN A 22 -2.33 -11.34 13.92
N ARG A 23 -2.67 -10.04 13.90
CA ARG A 23 -3.99 -9.55 14.28
C ARG A 23 -5.04 -10.02 13.28
N GLY A 24 -4.85 -9.76 11.98
CA GLY A 24 -5.76 -10.21 10.93
C GLY A 24 -5.96 -11.72 10.92
N ARG A 25 -4.89 -12.51 11.07
CA ARG A 25 -4.98 -13.97 11.17
C ARG A 25 -5.74 -14.45 12.40
N SER A 26 -5.54 -13.79 13.54
CA SER A 26 -6.28 -14.09 14.78
C SER A 26 -7.78 -13.83 14.62
N LEU A 27 -8.16 -12.76 13.90
CA LEU A 27 -9.55 -12.47 13.58
C LEU A 27 -10.11 -13.48 12.59
N LEU A 28 -9.38 -13.82 11.53
CA LEU A 28 -9.79 -14.84 10.57
C LEU A 28 -9.99 -16.21 11.24
N GLN A 29 -9.09 -16.63 12.13
CA GLN A 29 -9.20 -17.86 12.92
C GLN A 29 -10.49 -17.90 13.75
N GLN A 30 -10.90 -16.76 14.33
CA GLN A 30 -12.16 -16.65 15.06
C GLN A 30 -13.38 -16.69 14.13
N ILE A 31 -13.30 -16.05 12.96
CA ILE A 31 -14.37 -16.06 11.94
C ILE A 31 -14.61 -17.48 11.43
N VAL A 32 -13.54 -18.22 11.15
CA VAL A 32 -13.59 -19.61 10.66
C VAL A 32 -14.12 -20.55 11.74
N GLY A 33 -13.69 -20.36 13.00
CA GLY A 33 -14.13 -21.18 14.13
C GLY A 33 -15.56 -20.88 14.61
N ASP A 34 -16.17 -19.77 14.17
CA ASP A 34 -17.50 -19.37 14.60
C ASP A 34 -18.60 -19.98 13.72
N ALA A 35 -19.25 -21.02 14.25
CA ALA A 35 -20.36 -21.72 13.62
C ALA A 35 -21.75 -21.10 13.91
N SER A 36 -21.84 -19.97 14.61
CA SER A 36 -23.13 -19.35 14.99
C SER A 36 -23.93 -18.82 13.80
N GLY A 37 -23.26 -18.49 12.69
CA GLY A 37 -23.87 -17.82 11.55
C GLY A 37 -24.20 -16.34 11.77
N THR A 38 -23.78 -15.75 12.91
CA THR A 38 -23.96 -14.32 13.20
C THR A 38 -23.42 -13.44 12.05
N PRO A 39 -24.16 -12.41 11.60
CA PRO A 39 -23.65 -11.47 10.61
C PRO A 39 -22.34 -10.80 11.03
N LEU A 40 -21.44 -10.51 10.09
CA LEU A 40 -20.18 -9.82 10.36
C LEU A 40 -20.17 -8.42 9.76
N LEU A 41 -19.91 -7.41 10.59
CA LEU A 41 -19.63 -6.05 10.16
C LEU A 41 -18.12 -5.82 10.21
N PHE A 42 -17.55 -5.41 9.08
CA PHE A 42 -16.16 -4.98 8.95
C PHE A 42 -16.11 -3.45 8.91
N THR A 43 -15.00 -2.87 9.35
CA THR A 43 -14.76 -1.42 9.34
C THR A 43 -13.40 -1.10 8.71
N HIS A 44 -13.16 0.16 8.37
CA HIS A 44 -11.87 0.62 7.82
C HIS A 44 -11.09 1.50 8.83
N ALA A 45 -10.60 0.90 9.91
CA ALA A 45 -9.73 1.61 10.87
C ALA A 45 -8.25 1.65 10.43
N ASP A 46 -7.83 0.65 9.65
CA ASP A 46 -6.47 0.45 9.18
C ASP A 46 -6.45 -0.26 7.82
N SER A 47 -5.26 -0.37 7.21
CA SER A 47 -5.12 -1.02 5.90
C SER A 47 -5.38 -2.54 5.93
N GLU A 48 -5.40 -3.17 7.11
CA GLU A 48 -5.57 -4.61 7.27
C GLU A 48 -7.06 -5.04 7.23
N LEU A 49 -7.96 -4.30 7.86
CA LEU A 49 -9.37 -4.69 7.95
C LEU A 49 -10.09 -4.79 6.57
N PRO A 50 -9.88 -3.87 5.60
CA PRO A 50 -10.36 -4.05 4.24
C PRO A 50 -9.83 -5.31 3.56
N GLN A 51 -8.57 -5.65 3.79
CA GLN A 51 -7.97 -6.88 3.26
C GLN A 51 -8.63 -8.12 3.88
N LEU A 52 -8.88 -8.10 5.19
CA LEU A 52 -9.60 -9.18 5.88
C LEU A 52 -11.03 -9.33 5.35
N PHE A 53 -11.75 -8.23 5.10
CA PHE A 53 -13.08 -8.26 4.47
C PHE A 53 -13.02 -8.92 3.09
N ALA A 54 -12.11 -8.49 2.22
CA ALA A 54 -11.95 -9.05 0.89
C ALA A 54 -11.55 -10.54 0.94
N THR A 55 -10.68 -10.93 1.88
CA THR A 55 -10.33 -12.32 2.16
C THR A 55 -11.56 -13.14 2.55
N VAL A 56 -12.34 -12.71 3.54
CA VAL A 56 -13.53 -13.43 4.00
C VAL A 56 -14.56 -13.55 2.87
N ARG A 57 -14.77 -12.47 2.11
CA ARG A 57 -15.63 -12.47 0.91
C ARG A 57 -15.18 -13.52 -0.11
N ASP A 58 -13.89 -13.57 -0.42
CA ASP A 58 -13.34 -14.54 -1.39
C ASP A 58 -13.43 -15.99 -0.89
N LEU A 59 -13.16 -16.23 0.39
CA LEU A 59 -13.27 -17.56 1.01
C LEU A 59 -14.72 -18.07 1.03
N ILE A 60 -15.70 -17.20 1.32
CA ILE A 60 -17.14 -17.55 1.22
C ILE A 60 -17.49 -17.86 -0.24
N ARG A 61 -17.07 -17.00 -1.18
CA ARG A 61 -17.33 -17.17 -2.61
C ARG A 61 -16.73 -18.48 -3.16
N ALA A 62 -15.54 -18.86 -2.68
CA ALA A 62 -14.86 -20.09 -3.07
C ALA A 62 -15.43 -21.35 -2.36
N GLY A 63 -16.31 -21.18 -1.36
CA GLY A 63 -16.83 -22.29 -0.55
C GLY A 63 -15.81 -22.87 0.43
N ASP A 64 -14.73 -22.15 0.74
CA ASP A 64 -13.72 -22.59 1.71
C ASP A 64 -14.21 -22.48 3.16
N ILE A 65 -15.14 -21.56 3.41
CA ILE A 65 -15.74 -21.32 4.72
C ILE A 65 -17.27 -21.21 4.58
N ALA A 66 -17.98 -21.40 5.69
CA ALA A 66 -19.45 -21.35 5.70
C ALA A 66 -19.97 -19.97 5.25
N ALA A 67 -21.01 -19.97 4.42
CA ALA A 67 -21.68 -18.75 3.99
C ALA A 67 -22.35 -18.04 5.18
N ARG A 68 -22.16 -16.73 5.28
CA ARG A 68 -22.81 -15.87 6.29
C ARG A 68 -22.94 -14.43 5.78
N PRO A 69 -23.91 -13.64 6.27
CA PRO A 69 -24.02 -12.24 5.90
C PRO A 69 -22.78 -11.46 6.36
N ILE A 70 -22.18 -10.69 5.46
CA ILE A 70 -21.07 -9.77 5.77
C ILE A 70 -21.37 -8.39 5.18
N HIS A 71 -20.83 -7.34 5.79
CA HIS A 71 -20.93 -5.96 5.30
C HIS A 71 -19.66 -5.18 5.64
N MET A 72 -19.29 -4.21 4.79
CA MET A 72 -18.14 -3.33 5.00
C MET A 72 -18.61 -1.89 5.23
N LEU A 73 -18.39 -1.38 6.44
CA LEU A 73 -18.53 0.05 6.74
C LEU A 73 -17.18 0.75 6.49
N ASP A 74 -17.04 1.27 5.27
CA ASP A 74 -15.87 2.03 4.86
C ASP A 74 -16.05 3.53 5.13
N LEU A 75 -15.28 4.11 6.04
CA LEU A 75 -15.36 5.54 6.37
C LEU A 75 -14.05 6.25 6.02
N GLY A 76 -14.16 7.39 5.35
CA GLY A 76 -13.07 8.34 5.13
C GLY A 76 -12.84 9.23 6.35
N HIS A 77 -11.60 9.70 6.50
CA HIS A 77 -11.12 10.44 7.67
C HIS A 77 -10.42 11.76 7.33
N GLN A 78 -10.30 12.11 6.04
CA GLN A 78 -9.87 13.44 5.65
C GLN A 78 -10.97 14.46 6.04
N PRO A 79 -10.61 15.62 6.62
CA PRO A 79 -11.58 16.61 7.07
C PRO A 79 -12.11 17.44 5.88
N ARG A 80 -12.79 16.75 4.95
CA ARG A 80 -13.30 17.31 3.69
C ARG A 80 -14.78 16.97 3.56
N GLN A 81 -15.50 17.84 2.85
CA GLN A 81 -16.93 17.61 2.57
C GLN A 81 -17.14 16.32 1.77
N SER A 82 -16.24 16.02 0.83
CA SER A 82 -16.24 14.78 0.05
C SER A 82 -16.22 13.53 0.93
N SER A 83 -15.38 13.50 1.96
CA SER A 83 -15.32 12.40 2.93
C SER A 83 -16.61 12.30 3.76
N ARG A 84 -17.20 13.43 4.18
CA ARG A 84 -18.49 13.43 4.90
C ARG A 84 -19.62 12.88 4.03
N ASP A 85 -19.71 13.31 2.77
CA ASP A 85 -20.75 12.85 1.84
C ASP A 85 -20.61 11.35 1.56
N TYR A 86 -19.37 10.88 1.37
CA TYR A 86 -19.06 9.46 1.25
C TYR A 86 -19.48 8.67 2.50
N ASN A 87 -19.10 9.15 3.69
CA ASN A 87 -19.45 8.52 4.96
C ASN A 87 -20.96 8.44 5.16
N ALA A 88 -21.70 9.51 4.84
CA ALA A 88 -23.15 9.54 4.94
C ALA A 88 -23.79 8.47 4.05
N ALA A 89 -23.30 8.30 2.82
CA ALA A 89 -23.78 7.25 1.93
C ALA A 89 -23.47 5.84 2.47
N ARG A 90 -22.26 5.61 2.98
CA ARG A 90 -21.86 4.33 3.59
C ARG A 90 -22.64 3.98 4.85
N ILE A 91 -22.94 4.98 5.69
CA ILE A 91 -23.83 4.81 6.85
C ILE A 91 -25.26 4.47 6.40
N GLY A 92 -25.76 5.13 5.36
CA GLY A 92 -27.06 4.80 4.77
C GLY A 92 -27.14 3.34 4.28
N GLN A 93 -26.08 2.86 3.63
CA GLN A 93 -25.96 1.46 3.18
C GLN A 93 -25.93 0.48 4.37
N LEU A 94 -25.21 0.82 5.45
CA LEU A 94 -25.22 0.03 6.67
C LEU A 94 -26.61 -0.02 7.33
N VAL A 95 -27.29 1.12 7.44
CA VAL A 95 -28.65 1.19 7.99
C VAL A 95 -29.61 0.33 7.17
N ALA A 96 -29.49 0.35 5.84
CA ALA A 96 -30.28 -0.51 4.96
C ALA A 96 -29.97 -2.00 5.18
N TRP A 97 -28.68 -2.36 5.32
CA TRP A 97 -28.25 -3.74 5.59
C TRP A 97 -28.76 -4.27 6.95
N LEU A 98 -28.83 -3.41 7.97
CA LEU A 98 -29.40 -3.73 9.29
C LEU A 98 -30.93 -3.85 9.28
N GLY A 99 -31.61 -3.44 8.20
CA GLY A 99 -33.08 -3.39 8.13
C GLY A 99 -33.70 -2.15 8.76
N GLY A 100 -32.91 -1.09 8.97
CA GLY A 100 -33.30 0.15 9.63
C GLY A 100 -32.59 0.34 10.98
N VAL A 101 -32.58 1.59 11.45
CA VAL A 101 -32.11 1.96 12.79
C VAL A 101 -33.18 2.83 13.42
N ASP A 102 -33.57 2.47 14.64
CA ASP A 102 -34.50 3.26 15.43
C ASP A 102 -33.76 4.42 16.13
N ALA A 103 -34.30 5.62 16.00
CA ALA A 103 -33.67 6.84 16.53
C ALA A 103 -33.58 6.81 18.06
N ASP A 104 -34.59 6.28 18.74
CA ASP A 104 -34.61 6.17 20.19
C ASP A 104 -33.53 5.20 20.68
N HIS A 105 -33.35 4.06 19.99
CA HIS A 105 -32.24 3.14 20.29
C HIS A 105 -30.87 3.76 20.02
N LEU A 106 -30.69 4.47 18.91
CA LEU A 106 -29.40 5.12 18.60
C LEU A 106 -29.06 6.17 19.69
N ALA A 107 -30.04 6.96 20.11
CA ALA A 107 -29.85 7.93 21.18
C ALA A 107 -29.54 7.27 22.53
N ALA A 108 -30.22 6.16 22.86
CA ALA A 108 -29.93 5.38 24.05
C ALA A 108 -28.50 4.82 24.05
N TYR A 109 -28.06 4.21 22.95
CA TYR A 109 -26.70 3.70 22.82
C TYR A 109 -25.65 4.82 22.88
N ALA A 110 -25.91 5.97 22.25
CA ALA A 110 -25.03 7.13 22.37
C ALA A 110 -24.90 7.58 23.83
N ALA A 111 -26.00 7.66 24.58
CA ALA A 111 -25.97 8.00 26.01
C ALA A 111 -25.17 6.99 26.85
N GLU A 112 -25.29 5.69 26.53
CA GLU A 112 -24.49 4.63 27.17
C GLU A 112 -22.99 4.80 26.88
N GLU A 113 -22.61 5.11 25.63
CA GLU A 113 -21.21 5.37 25.28
C GLU A 113 -20.65 6.59 26.01
N ARG A 114 -21.41 7.69 26.05
CA ARG A 114 -21.01 8.93 26.74
C ARG A 114 -20.82 8.75 28.25
N ALA A 115 -21.41 7.72 28.86
CA ALA A 115 -21.20 7.41 30.27
C ALA A 115 -19.88 6.66 30.53
N ARG A 116 -19.29 5.99 29.53
CA ARG A 116 -18.08 5.16 29.69
C ARG A 116 -16.86 5.94 30.22
N PRO A 117 -16.54 7.15 29.73
CA PRO A 117 -15.37 7.89 30.20
C PRO A 117 -15.39 8.16 31.71
N ALA A 118 -16.55 8.55 32.25
CA ALA A 118 -16.72 8.81 33.67
C ALA A 118 -16.53 7.53 34.51
N ALA A 119 -17.07 6.40 34.04
CA ALA A 119 -16.92 5.10 34.70
C ALA A 119 -15.45 4.62 34.75
N MET A 120 -14.63 5.03 33.78
CA MET A 120 -13.23 4.62 33.64
C MET A 120 -12.21 5.63 34.17
N LEU A 121 -12.66 6.75 34.76
CA LEU A 121 -11.80 7.89 35.10
C LEU A 121 -10.60 7.50 35.97
N ASN A 122 -10.80 6.55 36.90
CA ASN A 122 -9.78 6.12 37.85
C ASN A 122 -9.00 4.87 37.41
N LEU A 123 -9.23 4.36 36.20
CA LEU A 123 -8.53 3.18 35.68
C LEU A 123 -7.26 3.57 34.92
N SER A 124 -6.17 2.87 35.20
CA SER A 124 -4.89 2.97 34.49
C SER A 124 -4.35 1.60 34.09
N GLY A 125 -3.28 1.58 33.30
CA GLY A 125 -2.50 0.39 32.96
C GLY A 125 -3.36 -0.78 32.46
N VAL A 126 -3.18 -1.94 33.09
CA VAL A 126 -3.87 -3.19 32.70
C VAL A 126 -5.38 -3.07 32.79
N LEU A 127 -5.91 -2.41 33.83
CA LEU A 127 -7.35 -2.29 34.05
C LEU A 127 -8.01 -1.39 33.02
N ARG A 128 -7.34 -0.29 32.63
CA ARG A 128 -7.84 0.62 31.59
C ARG A 128 -7.99 -0.10 30.25
N ILE A 129 -6.93 -0.76 29.79
CA ILE A 129 -6.94 -1.52 28.52
C ILE A 129 -7.96 -2.67 28.57
N ALA A 130 -8.07 -3.37 29.71
CA ALA A 130 -9.09 -4.40 29.90
C ALA A 130 -10.52 -3.85 29.81
N ALA A 131 -10.78 -2.69 30.42
CA ALA A 131 -12.08 -2.03 30.37
C ALA A 131 -12.43 -1.59 28.94
N ILE A 132 -11.48 -1.02 28.19
CA ILE A 132 -11.70 -0.67 26.77
C ILE A 132 -12.02 -1.93 25.96
N GLY A 133 -11.23 -3.00 26.11
CA GLY A 133 -11.48 -4.26 25.41
C GLY A 133 -12.84 -4.88 25.76
N ALA A 134 -13.21 -4.86 27.04
CA ALA A 134 -14.49 -5.38 27.51
C ALA A 134 -15.70 -4.59 26.99
N ALA A 135 -15.57 -3.27 26.78
CA ALA A 135 -16.64 -2.43 26.25
C ALA A 135 -17.09 -2.84 24.83
N HIS A 136 -16.21 -3.51 24.09
CA HIS A 136 -16.48 -4.01 22.73
C HIS A 136 -16.99 -5.46 22.70
N ALA A 137 -17.04 -6.13 23.85
CA ALA A 137 -17.34 -7.56 23.93
C ALA A 137 -18.54 -7.86 24.84
N LEU A 138 -18.82 -7.00 25.82
CA LEU A 138 -19.86 -7.20 26.81
C LEU A 138 -21.06 -6.27 26.60
N PRO A 139 -22.28 -6.70 26.98
CA PRO A 139 -23.41 -5.80 27.10
C PRO A 139 -23.10 -4.61 28.02
N PRO A 140 -23.56 -3.39 27.70
CA PRO A 140 -23.24 -2.17 28.45
C PRO A 140 -23.50 -2.25 29.96
N ALA A 141 -24.62 -2.84 30.38
CA ALA A 141 -24.95 -3.01 31.80
C ALA A 141 -24.00 -3.98 32.54
N GLU A 142 -23.61 -5.08 31.88
CA GLU A 142 -22.64 -6.03 32.45
C GLU A 142 -21.25 -5.39 32.56
N TRP A 143 -20.83 -4.70 31.49
CA TRP A 143 -19.59 -3.94 31.47
C TRP A 143 -19.51 -2.92 32.60
N LEU A 144 -20.55 -2.10 32.78
CA LEU A 144 -20.61 -1.09 33.82
C LEU A 144 -20.54 -1.72 35.22
N GLY A 145 -21.25 -2.83 35.43
CA GLY A 145 -21.21 -3.58 36.69
C GLY A 145 -19.82 -4.12 37.02
N LEU A 146 -19.06 -4.58 36.03
CA LEU A 146 -17.68 -5.06 36.21
C LEU A 146 -16.71 -3.90 36.44
N VAL A 147 -16.82 -2.81 35.66
CA VAL A 147 -15.98 -1.61 35.81
C VAL A 147 -16.16 -0.98 37.18
N ALA A 148 -17.38 -0.92 37.71
CA ALA A 148 -17.65 -0.40 39.05
C ALA A 148 -17.04 -1.24 40.18
N GLN A 149 -16.76 -2.53 39.94
CA GLN A 149 -16.11 -3.42 40.92
C GLN A 149 -14.59 -3.31 40.91
N VAL A 150 -14.00 -2.87 39.79
CA VAL A 150 -12.56 -2.65 39.69
C VAL A 150 -12.26 -1.19 40.00
N SER A 151 -11.65 -0.94 41.15
CA SER A 151 -11.08 0.36 41.48
C SER A 151 -9.62 0.14 41.85
N GLY A 152 -8.73 0.95 41.32
CA GLY A 152 -7.32 0.84 41.68
C GLY A 152 -6.46 1.83 40.96
N GLU A 153 -5.79 2.69 41.74
CA GLU A 153 -4.48 3.18 41.35
C GLU A 153 -3.54 1.97 41.33
N ALA A 154 -3.03 1.61 40.15
CA ALA A 154 -1.96 0.62 40.09
C ALA A 154 -0.69 1.24 40.71
N PRO A 155 0.02 0.51 41.59
CA PRO A 155 1.30 0.98 42.11
C PRO A 155 2.33 0.98 40.98
N GLY A 156 3.02 2.11 40.78
CA GLY A 156 4.07 2.22 39.77
C GLY A 156 4.48 3.66 39.48
N GLU A 157 5.63 3.83 38.83
CA GLU A 157 6.03 5.12 38.25
C GLU A 157 5.04 5.48 37.13
N PRO A 158 4.41 6.67 37.15
CA PRO A 158 3.46 7.07 36.12
C PRO A 158 4.17 7.29 34.79
N VAL A 159 3.67 6.66 33.74
CA VAL A 159 4.18 6.82 32.37
C VAL A 159 3.08 7.21 31.39
N PHE A 160 3.47 7.91 30.32
CA PHE A 160 2.64 8.21 29.17
C PHE A 160 3.01 7.27 28.02
N VAL A 161 2.03 6.62 27.40
CA VAL A 161 2.30 5.64 26.33
C VAL A 161 1.92 6.21 24.97
N LEU A 162 2.77 6.02 23.96
CA LEU A 162 2.47 6.41 22.58
C LEU A 162 3.09 5.40 21.59
N GLY A 163 2.80 5.55 20.31
CA GLY A 163 3.18 4.59 19.27
C GLY A 163 2.10 3.52 19.06
N SER A 164 2.50 2.27 18.90
CA SER A 164 1.61 1.18 18.49
C SER A 164 0.47 0.90 19.48
N PRO A 165 -0.78 0.80 19.03
CA PRO A 165 -1.93 0.59 19.90
C PRO A 165 -1.93 -0.74 20.65
N HIS A 166 -2.37 -0.71 21.91
CA HIS A 166 -2.49 -1.90 22.76
C HIS A 166 -3.84 -2.61 22.62
N PHE A 167 -3.98 -3.49 21.63
CA PHE A 167 -5.21 -4.28 21.44
C PHE A 167 -5.43 -5.40 22.49
N SER A 168 -4.49 -5.58 23.42
CA SER A 168 -4.63 -6.53 24.52
C SER A 168 -3.88 -6.06 25.77
N THR A 169 -4.17 -6.69 26.90
CA THR A 169 -3.51 -6.39 28.18
C THR A 169 -2.06 -6.86 28.28
N ALA A 170 -1.53 -7.58 27.28
CA ALA A 170 -0.17 -8.14 27.32
C ALA A 170 0.90 -7.05 27.56
N ARG A 171 0.92 -6.00 26.74
CA ARG A 171 1.91 -4.93 26.89
C ARG A 171 1.76 -4.15 28.20
N ALA A 172 0.52 -3.90 28.61
CA ALA A 172 0.27 -3.24 29.90
C ALA A 172 0.75 -4.09 31.09
N ARG A 173 0.68 -5.43 31.00
CA ARG A 173 1.24 -6.33 32.02
C ARG A 173 2.77 -6.31 32.01
N ASP A 174 3.42 -6.24 30.85
CA ASP A 174 4.87 -6.09 30.75
C ASP A 174 5.34 -4.80 31.45
N LEU A 175 4.65 -3.69 31.23
CA LEU A 175 4.94 -2.41 31.88
C LEU A 175 4.74 -2.48 33.40
N ALA A 176 3.63 -3.06 33.85
CA ALA A 176 3.35 -3.25 35.27
C ALA A 176 4.41 -4.13 35.96
N ALA A 177 4.87 -5.20 35.29
CA ALA A 177 5.94 -6.07 35.80
C ALA A 177 7.29 -5.34 35.97
N ARG A 178 7.47 -4.22 35.27
CA ARG A 178 8.64 -3.33 35.39
C ARG A 178 8.42 -2.19 36.40
N GLY A 179 7.29 -2.18 37.11
CA GLY A 179 6.94 -1.12 38.06
C GLY A 179 6.46 0.17 37.40
N LEU A 180 5.99 0.13 36.15
CA LEU A 180 5.46 1.28 35.41
C LEU A 180 3.92 1.21 35.34
N ASP A 181 3.26 2.34 35.54
CA ASP A 181 1.80 2.48 35.41
C ASP A 181 1.44 3.45 34.29
N ALA A 182 0.83 2.94 33.21
CA ALA A 182 0.37 3.75 32.10
C ALA A 182 -0.87 4.56 32.50
N LYS A 183 -0.66 5.82 32.92
CA LYS A 183 -1.71 6.73 33.39
C LYS A 183 -2.49 7.40 32.27
N ALA A 184 -1.86 7.57 31.11
CA ALA A 184 -2.45 8.16 29.91
C ALA A 184 -1.72 7.66 28.67
N ASP A 185 -2.33 7.83 27.51
CA ASP A 185 -1.75 7.43 26.23
C ASP A 185 -2.19 8.34 25.06
N ASP A 186 -1.51 8.21 23.92
CA ASP A 186 -1.94 8.71 22.62
C ASP A 186 -1.98 7.55 21.61
N GLN A 187 -2.86 6.58 21.86
CA GLN A 187 -3.03 5.39 21.03
C GLN A 187 -4.48 5.29 20.53
N ASP A 188 -4.68 4.80 19.30
CA ASP A 188 -6.03 4.63 18.72
C ASP A 188 -6.95 3.75 19.58
N TRP A 189 -6.37 2.82 20.36
CA TRP A 189 -7.08 1.96 21.32
C TRP A 189 -6.84 2.40 22.78
N GLY A 190 -7.01 3.70 23.05
CA GLY A 190 -6.72 4.28 24.36
C GLY A 190 -7.46 5.60 24.61
N ASP A 191 -6.78 6.60 25.17
CA ASP A 191 -7.39 7.89 25.54
C ASP A 191 -8.13 8.59 24.38
N PRO A 192 -7.61 8.64 23.14
CA PRO A 192 -8.35 9.15 21.98
C PRO A 192 -9.70 8.48 21.74
N LEU A 193 -9.81 7.16 21.89
CA LEU A 193 -11.06 6.42 21.74
C LEU A 193 -12.04 6.75 22.86
N VAL A 194 -11.54 6.79 24.10
CA VAL A 194 -12.35 7.15 25.28
C VAL A 194 -12.88 8.58 25.15
N ALA A 195 -12.06 9.51 24.65
CA ALA A 195 -12.50 10.88 24.35
C ALA A 195 -13.62 10.88 23.30
N GLY A 196 -13.48 10.11 22.22
CA GLY A 196 -14.52 10.03 21.19
C GLY A 196 -15.85 9.42 21.66
N TRP A 197 -15.87 8.56 22.68
CA TRP A 197 -17.12 8.10 23.31
C TRP A 197 -17.88 9.22 24.01
N ALA A 198 -17.18 10.21 24.57
CA ALA A 198 -17.81 11.35 25.25
C ALA A 198 -18.69 12.19 24.30
N ASP A 199 -18.38 12.15 23.01
CA ASP A 199 -19.05 12.91 21.96
C ASP A 199 -19.81 11.98 20.97
N SER A 200 -20.18 10.76 21.38
CA SER A 200 -20.96 9.86 20.52
C SER A 200 -22.28 10.51 20.08
N PRO A 201 -22.62 10.58 18.78
CA PRO A 201 -23.76 11.29 18.25
C PRO A 201 -25.00 10.41 18.31
N GLU A 202 -26.15 11.07 18.34
CA GLU A 202 -27.47 10.43 18.41
C GLU A 202 -28.10 10.26 17.03
N THR A 203 -27.42 10.71 15.97
CA THR A 203 -27.95 10.71 14.60
C THR A 203 -26.96 10.07 13.63
N PRO A 204 -27.46 9.42 12.56
CA PRO A 204 -26.61 8.91 11.48
C PRO A 204 -25.77 10.01 10.82
N ASP A 205 -26.30 11.23 10.71
CA ASP A 205 -25.56 12.39 10.18
C ASP A 205 -24.33 12.72 11.04
N GLY A 206 -24.47 12.70 12.37
CA GLY A 206 -23.33 12.90 13.27
C GLY A 206 -22.29 11.77 13.19
N LEU A 207 -22.70 10.54 12.83
CA LEU A 207 -21.76 9.43 12.60
C LEU A 207 -20.91 9.65 11.32
N SER A 208 -21.37 10.49 10.38
CA SER A 208 -20.69 10.74 9.10
C SER A 208 -19.49 11.69 9.19
N ASP A 209 -19.29 12.33 10.35
CA ASP A 209 -18.22 13.31 10.53
C ASP A 209 -16.83 12.65 10.45
N PRO A 210 -16.00 12.97 9.42
CA PRO A 210 -14.67 12.37 9.28
C PRO A 210 -13.70 12.76 10.42
N SER A 211 -14.01 13.81 11.19
CA SER A 211 -13.21 14.25 12.33
C SER A 211 -13.50 13.49 13.62
N ARG A 212 -14.58 12.69 13.65
CA ARG A 212 -14.94 11.87 14.80
C ARG A 212 -14.11 10.59 14.78
N LEU A 213 -13.12 10.50 15.68
CA LEU A 213 -12.16 9.39 15.79
C LEU A 213 -11.12 9.31 14.66
N VAL A 214 -10.47 10.43 14.33
CA VAL A 214 -9.35 10.46 13.37
C VAL A 214 -8.24 9.47 13.81
N PRO A 215 -7.87 8.47 12.99
CA PRO A 215 -6.74 7.60 13.29
C PRO A 215 -5.47 8.40 13.56
N ARG A 216 -4.72 8.05 14.61
CA ARG A 216 -3.52 8.77 15.04
C ARG A 216 -2.48 8.92 13.93
N LYS A 217 -2.38 7.92 13.04
CA LYS A 217 -1.48 7.97 11.87
C LYS A 217 -1.79 9.13 10.90
N LEU A 218 -3.03 9.65 10.87
CA LEU A 218 -3.45 10.74 9.97
C LEU A 218 -3.26 12.14 10.56
N MET A 219 -2.92 12.25 11.85
CA MET A 219 -2.65 13.55 12.46
C MET A 219 -1.21 14.00 12.19
N PRO A 220 -0.96 15.31 12.00
CA PRO A 220 0.40 15.82 11.87
C PRO A 220 1.26 15.47 13.09
N VAL A 221 2.49 14.99 12.87
CA VAL A 221 3.37 14.52 13.96
C VAL A 221 3.70 15.62 14.96
N THR A 222 3.83 16.85 14.47
CA THR A 222 4.14 18.05 15.26
C THR A 222 2.99 18.37 16.21
N GLU A 223 1.76 18.35 15.72
CA GLU A 223 0.55 18.55 16.52
C GLU A 223 0.40 17.47 17.58
N ARG A 224 0.60 16.19 17.20
CA ARG A 224 0.58 15.07 18.14
C ARG A 224 1.63 15.22 19.24
N ALA A 225 2.89 15.50 18.88
CA ALA A 225 3.96 15.66 19.85
C ALA A 225 3.68 16.81 20.84
N ASN A 226 3.20 17.95 20.34
CA ASN A 226 2.83 19.10 21.17
C ASN A 226 1.67 18.75 22.12
N ALA A 227 0.64 18.06 21.63
CA ALA A 227 -0.49 17.62 22.45
C ALA A 227 -0.05 16.64 23.54
N VAL A 228 0.84 15.69 23.21
CA VAL A 228 1.44 14.75 24.18
C VAL A 228 2.23 15.49 25.25
N ILE A 229 3.12 16.42 24.88
CA ILE A 229 3.90 17.21 25.84
C ILE A 229 2.99 18.00 26.78
N ALA A 230 1.99 18.69 26.23
CA ALA A 230 1.03 19.46 27.02
C ALA A 230 0.23 18.55 27.97
N ARG A 231 -0.18 17.37 27.51
CA ARG A 231 -0.92 16.41 28.31
C ARG A 231 -0.06 15.81 29.42
N MET A 232 1.18 15.45 29.13
CA MET A 232 2.14 14.97 30.14
C MET A 232 2.39 16.02 31.22
N ALA A 233 2.58 17.29 30.83
CA ALA A 233 2.73 18.39 31.77
C ALA A 233 1.49 18.58 32.65
N ALA A 234 0.29 18.52 32.08
CA ALA A 234 -0.97 18.64 32.81
C ALA A 234 -1.20 17.50 33.83
N LEU A 235 -0.68 16.31 33.54
CA LEU A 235 -0.79 15.13 34.40
C LEU A 235 0.40 14.94 35.34
N GLY A 236 1.44 15.79 35.24
CA GLY A 236 2.67 15.64 36.03
C GLY A 236 3.46 14.37 35.69
N ILE A 237 3.34 13.86 34.46
CA ILE A 237 4.05 12.66 33.99
C ILE A 237 5.39 13.09 33.37
N ALA A 238 6.49 12.56 33.89
CA ALA A 238 7.85 12.90 33.44
C ALA A 238 8.46 11.88 32.47
N ARG A 239 7.82 10.73 32.27
CA ARG A 239 8.35 9.62 31.47
C ARG A 239 7.37 9.17 30.38
N ALA A 240 7.86 9.10 29.14
CA ALA A 240 7.16 8.57 27.99
C ALA A 240 7.69 7.19 27.58
N VAL A 241 6.79 6.32 27.15
CA VAL A 241 7.10 4.99 26.60
C VAL A 241 6.55 4.90 25.18
N ILE A 242 7.46 4.90 24.21
CA ILE A 242 7.15 4.74 22.79
C ILE A 242 7.17 3.24 22.47
N VAL A 243 6.04 2.71 22.03
CA VAL A 243 5.88 1.29 21.70
C VAL A 243 5.94 1.12 20.19
N GLU A 244 6.80 0.22 19.73
CA GLU A 244 6.94 -0.18 18.33
C GLU A 244 6.62 -1.66 18.22
N SER A 245 5.44 -1.99 17.71
CA SER A 245 5.03 -3.39 17.52
C SER A 245 5.44 -3.88 16.14
N VAL A 246 5.87 -5.14 16.06
CA VAL A 246 6.20 -5.79 14.79
C VAL A 246 4.99 -5.74 13.86
N GLY A 247 5.17 -5.20 12.65
CA GLY A 247 4.13 -5.04 11.64
C GLY A 247 3.36 -3.72 11.71
N ASP A 248 3.57 -2.87 12.73
CA ASP A 248 3.04 -1.51 12.77
C ASP A 248 4.07 -0.53 12.22
N GLU A 249 4.00 -0.32 10.91
CA GLU A 249 4.94 0.56 10.20
C GLU A 249 4.73 2.04 10.54
N ALA A 250 3.50 2.46 10.87
CA ALA A 250 3.20 3.86 11.16
C ALA A 250 3.90 4.33 12.43
N ALA A 251 3.83 3.53 13.50
CA ALA A 251 4.50 3.85 14.76
C ALA A 251 6.03 3.92 14.60
N ALA A 252 6.62 3.02 13.80
CA ALA A 252 8.06 3.00 13.54
C ALA A 252 8.55 4.30 12.89
N TRP A 253 7.77 4.88 11.97
CA TRP A 253 8.09 6.15 11.31
C TRP A 253 8.10 7.35 12.27
N ASP A 254 7.23 7.38 13.27
CA ASP A 254 7.16 8.50 14.21
C ASP A 254 8.12 8.36 15.41
N ALA A 255 8.57 7.14 15.72
CA ALA A 255 9.26 6.84 16.97
C ALA A 255 10.54 7.67 17.20
N GLY A 256 11.37 7.85 16.18
CA GLY A 256 12.59 8.67 16.29
C GLY A 256 12.30 10.15 16.51
N TYR A 257 11.28 10.69 15.82
CA TYR A 257 10.86 12.07 15.99
C TYR A 257 10.24 12.32 17.37
N PHE A 258 9.37 11.43 17.85
CA PHE A 258 8.81 11.54 19.19
C PHE A 258 9.90 11.46 20.26
N ALA A 259 10.86 10.54 20.14
CA ALA A 259 11.94 10.43 21.11
C ALA A 259 12.74 11.73 21.22
N SER A 260 13.26 12.24 20.10
CA SER A 260 14.04 13.47 20.08
C SER A 260 13.24 14.70 20.57
N THR A 261 11.97 14.82 20.20
CA THR A 261 11.13 15.96 20.57
C THR A 261 10.77 15.94 22.07
N LEU A 262 10.45 14.77 22.62
CA LEU A 262 10.12 14.62 24.04
C LEU A 262 11.36 14.81 24.93
N GLU A 263 12.52 14.28 24.51
CA GLU A 263 13.80 14.50 25.20
C GLU A 263 14.19 15.99 25.20
N ALA A 264 14.01 16.68 24.07
CA ALA A 264 14.25 18.12 23.98
C ALA A 264 13.31 18.94 24.89
N ALA A 265 12.12 18.42 25.21
CA ALA A 265 11.21 18.99 26.19
C ALA A 265 11.55 18.63 27.65
N GLY A 266 12.65 17.89 27.88
CA GLY A 266 13.12 17.51 29.22
C GLY A 266 12.42 16.28 29.81
N LEU A 267 11.73 15.48 28.98
CA LEU A 267 11.04 14.26 29.40
C LEU A 267 11.96 13.04 29.27
N ALA A 268 11.84 12.08 30.19
CA ALA A 268 12.51 10.80 30.05
C ALA A 268 11.79 9.96 28.99
N VAL A 269 12.51 9.40 28.03
CA VAL A 269 11.92 8.59 26.96
C VAL A 269 12.49 7.18 26.99
N GLU A 270 11.62 6.21 26.77
CA GLU A 270 12.00 4.83 26.49
C GLU A 270 11.30 4.32 25.23
N ARG A 271 12.04 3.63 24.36
CA ARG A 271 11.49 2.91 23.21
C ARG A 271 11.46 1.41 23.49
N ILE A 272 10.33 0.76 23.25
CA ILE A 272 10.15 -0.68 23.47
C ILE A 272 9.69 -1.35 22.18
N GLY A 273 10.32 -2.48 21.83
CA GLY A 273 10.00 -3.21 20.60
C GLY A 273 10.74 -2.69 19.36
N ALA A 274 11.49 -1.60 19.50
CA ALA A 274 12.43 -1.14 18.49
C ALA A 274 13.41 -2.28 18.12
N PRO A 275 13.72 -2.48 16.82
CA PRO A 275 14.81 -3.36 16.45
C PRO A 275 16.10 -2.89 17.16
N PRO A 276 16.95 -3.81 17.65
CA PRO A 276 18.17 -3.43 18.35
C PRO A 276 18.99 -2.49 17.45
N PRO A 277 19.59 -1.42 18.00
CA PRO A 277 20.44 -0.54 17.21
C PRO A 277 21.53 -1.38 16.55
N PRO A 278 21.87 -1.12 15.26
CA PRO A 278 22.96 -1.84 14.62
C PRO A 278 24.21 -1.67 15.48
N ALA A 279 24.92 -2.77 15.75
CA ALA A 279 26.09 -2.75 16.61
C ALA A 279 27.05 -1.65 16.14
N PRO A 280 27.60 -0.81 17.06
CA PRO A 280 28.53 0.25 16.67
C PRO A 280 29.68 -0.38 15.91
N THR A 281 29.77 -0.06 14.62
CA THR A 281 30.89 -0.49 13.78
C THR A 281 32.10 0.32 14.22
N ALA A 282 32.84 -0.23 15.18
CA ALA A 282 34.12 0.32 15.61
C ALA A 282 35.04 0.40 14.39
N GLY A 283 35.24 1.61 13.85
CA GLY A 283 36.34 2.04 12.98
C GLY A 283 36.84 1.00 11.97
N THR A 284 35.97 0.17 11.43
CA THR A 284 36.35 -0.90 10.51
C THR A 284 36.42 -0.25 9.14
N PRO A 285 37.48 -0.45 8.35
CA PRO A 285 37.53 0.08 7.00
C PRO A 285 36.23 -0.30 6.31
N ARG A 286 35.55 0.70 5.73
CA ARG A 286 34.31 0.53 4.96
C ARG A 286 34.45 -0.78 4.19
N PRO A 287 33.61 -1.80 4.44
CA PRO A 287 33.77 -3.08 3.77
C PRO A 287 33.87 -2.78 2.28
N ALA A 288 34.93 -3.27 1.63
CA ALA A 288 34.97 -3.24 0.17
C ALA A 288 33.62 -3.80 -0.31
N PRO A 289 32.95 -3.17 -1.28
CA PRO A 289 31.63 -3.61 -1.71
C PRO A 289 31.71 -5.12 -1.97
N ARG A 290 30.96 -5.91 -1.19
CA ARG A 290 30.68 -7.30 -1.59
C ARG A 290 30.18 -7.20 -3.04
N GLY A 291 30.69 -8.09 -3.88
CA GLY A 291 30.74 -7.93 -5.34
C GLY A 291 29.46 -7.40 -5.99
N GLN A 292 29.64 -6.73 -7.13
CA GLN A 292 28.57 -6.34 -8.05
C GLN A 292 27.85 -7.59 -8.60
N ASP A 293 27.01 -8.23 -7.79
CA ASP A 293 26.33 -9.49 -8.14
C ASP A 293 24.98 -9.26 -8.83
N GLY A 294 24.61 -8.00 -9.10
CA GLY A 294 23.49 -7.65 -9.98
C GLY A 294 23.91 -7.81 -11.44
N ARG A 295 23.34 -8.79 -12.15
CA ARG A 295 23.64 -9.01 -13.56
C ARG A 295 22.81 -8.04 -14.40
N ARG A 296 23.41 -7.49 -15.45
CA ARG A 296 22.66 -6.71 -16.45
C ARG A 296 21.84 -7.67 -17.30
N SER A 297 20.60 -7.33 -17.63
CA SER A 297 19.86 -8.05 -18.67
C SER A 297 20.41 -7.71 -20.06
N ARG A 298 20.32 -8.68 -20.96
CA ARG A 298 20.47 -8.49 -22.40
C ARG A 298 19.16 -7.95 -22.94
N LYS A 299 19.19 -6.74 -23.50
CA LYS A 299 18.06 -6.14 -24.24
C LYS A 299 18.19 -6.48 -25.71
N SER A 300 17.08 -6.82 -26.35
CA SER A 300 17.06 -7.25 -27.75
C SER A 300 16.35 -6.26 -28.69
N LEU A 301 15.71 -5.22 -28.14
CA LEU A 301 14.93 -4.23 -28.87
C LEU A 301 15.69 -2.91 -29.08
N THR A 302 15.55 -2.35 -30.28
CA THR A 302 16.10 -1.04 -30.66
C THR A 302 15.21 0.09 -30.14
N SER A 303 13.89 -0.12 -30.09
CA SER A 303 12.90 0.87 -29.59
C SER A 303 13.19 1.35 -28.16
N ILE A 304 13.79 0.51 -27.32
CA ILE A 304 14.12 0.86 -25.92
C ILE A 304 15.56 1.34 -25.72
N ALA A 305 16.42 1.31 -26.75
CA ALA A 305 17.85 1.59 -26.60
C ALA A 305 18.13 3.03 -26.12
N SER A 306 17.27 3.98 -26.46
CA SER A 306 17.39 5.39 -26.10
C SER A 306 16.84 5.73 -24.71
N PHE A 307 16.05 4.84 -24.08
CA PHE A 307 15.30 5.17 -22.86
C PHE A 307 16.20 5.56 -21.68
N GLY A 308 17.38 4.94 -21.57
CA GLY A 308 18.32 5.30 -20.51
C GLY A 308 18.90 6.72 -20.67
N ALA A 309 19.08 7.18 -21.91
CA ALA A 309 19.51 8.57 -22.19
C ALA A 309 18.35 9.54 -21.94
N TYR A 310 17.16 9.22 -22.47
CA TYR A 310 15.96 10.02 -22.27
C TYR A 310 15.66 10.28 -20.79
N GLN A 311 15.71 9.26 -19.93
CA GLN A 311 15.49 9.44 -18.49
C GLN A 311 16.53 10.38 -17.86
N ARG A 312 17.82 10.24 -18.19
CA ARG A 312 18.87 11.13 -17.67
C ARG A 312 18.63 12.58 -18.07
N ASP A 313 18.29 12.80 -19.34
CA ASP A 313 18.02 14.13 -19.87
C ASP A 313 16.74 14.72 -19.26
N TRP A 314 15.73 13.90 -19.04
CA TRP A 314 14.51 14.30 -18.35
C TRP A 314 14.78 14.71 -16.89
N PHE A 315 15.52 13.91 -16.12
CA PHE A 315 15.86 14.25 -14.73
C PHE A 315 16.70 15.53 -14.65
N LYS A 316 17.61 15.74 -15.62
CA LYS A 316 18.34 17.01 -15.75
C LYS A 316 17.38 18.17 -16.03
N SER A 317 16.46 18.01 -16.98
CA SER A 317 15.46 19.03 -17.32
C SER A 317 14.58 19.38 -16.11
N VAL A 318 14.16 18.39 -15.32
CA VAL A 318 13.41 18.63 -14.07
C VAL A 318 14.23 19.47 -13.10
N ARG A 319 15.50 19.14 -12.87
CA ARG A 319 16.37 19.97 -12.00
C ARG A 319 16.51 21.39 -12.52
N ASP A 320 16.76 21.56 -13.82
CA ASP A 320 16.93 22.88 -14.45
C ASP A 320 15.63 23.71 -14.33
N THR A 321 14.47 23.07 -14.52
CA THR A 321 13.14 23.71 -14.44
C THR A 321 12.78 24.11 -13.00
N VAL A 322 13.11 23.27 -12.03
CA VAL A 322 12.91 23.59 -10.60
C VAL A 322 13.88 24.68 -10.14
N ALA A 323 15.14 24.66 -10.61
CA ALA A 323 16.10 25.74 -10.35
C ALA A 323 15.63 27.08 -10.94
N ALA A 324 14.84 27.06 -12.01
CA ALA A 324 14.19 28.24 -12.59
C ALA A 324 12.91 28.68 -11.85
N GLY A 325 12.51 27.99 -10.77
CA GLY A 325 11.41 28.37 -9.88
C GLY A 325 10.12 27.55 -10.07
N ALA A 326 10.11 26.50 -10.88
CA ALA A 326 8.93 25.67 -11.04
C ALA A 326 8.65 24.81 -9.78
N PRO A 327 7.37 24.63 -9.39
CA PRO A 327 7.02 23.84 -8.21
C PRO A 327 7.07 22.34 -8.52
N LEU A 328 8.04 21.62 -7.95
CA LEU A 328 8.12 20.15 -8.10
C LEU A 328 7.08 19.44 -7.24
N ALA A 329 6.37 18.47 -7.82
CA ALA A 329 5.61 17.48 -7.07
C ALA A 329 6.40 16.15 -6.95
N ILE A 330 6.44 15.56 -5.77
CA ILE A 330 6.83 14.16 -5.61
C ILE A 330 5.60 13.35 -5.27
N VAL A 331 5.36 12.27 -6.00
CA VAL A 331 4.11 11.52 -5.88
C VAL A 331 4.32 10.02 -5.80
N ASN A 332 3.42 9.31 -5.12
CA ASN A 332 3.37 7.85 -5.21
C ASN A 332 2.92 7.39 -6.61
N ALA A 333 3.27 6.16 -6.98
CA ALA A 333 2.97 5.58 -8.29
C ALA A 333 1.47 5.53 -8.60
N ASN A 334 0.65 5.37 -7.55
CA ASN A 334 -0.80 5.38 -7.62
C ASN A 334 -1.42 6.76 -7.35
N SER A 335 -0.66 7.84 -7.49
CA SER A 335 -1.20 9.20 -7.48
C SER A 335 -1.64 9.65 -8.89
N PRO A 336 -2.71 10.47 -9.03
CA PRO A 336 -3.21 10.99 -10.30
C PRO A 336 -2.27 12.02 -10.96
N GLN A 337 -1.30 11.54 -11.72
CA GLN A 337 -0.24 12.36 -12.34
C GLN A 337 -0.72 13.19 -13.54
N GLU A 338 -1.83 12.79 -14.15
CA GLU A 338 -2.42 13.41 -15.33
C GLU A 338 -2.84 14.86 -15.08
N ILE A 339 -3.29 15.17 -13.85
CA ILE A 339 -3.61 16.53 -13.40
C ILE A 339 -2.34 17.39 -13.38
N LEU A 340 -1.26 16.88 -12.78
CA LEU A 340 0.02 17.60 -12.70
C LEU A 340 0.53 17.93 -14.10
N ARG A 341 0.40 16.99 -15.04
CA ARG A 341 0.78 17.19 -16.44
C ARG A 341 -0.10 18.23 -17.15
N ALA A 342 -1.40 18.24 -16.89
CA ALA A 342 -2.32 19.23 -17.46
C ALA A 342 -2.03 20.65 -16.95
N MET A 343 -1.59 20.77 -15.69
CA MET A 343 -1.22 22.04 -15.06
C MET A 343 0.24 22.45 -15.30
N ASP A 344 1.01 21.67 -16.07
CA ASP A 344 2.45 21.92 -16.31
C ASP A 344 3.29 21.96 -15.02
N VAL A 345 2.93 21.11 -14.05
CA VAL A 345 3.68 20.89 -12.81
C VAL A 345 4.66 19.73 -13.03
N PRO A 346 5.98 19.95 -12.95
CA PRO A 346 6.94 18.84 -13.03
C PRO A 346 6.74 17.90 -11.86
N PHE A 347 6.84 16.59 -12.09
CA PHE A 347 6.69 15.60 -11.03
C PHE A 347 7.66 14.44 -11.18
N VAL A 348 8.07 13.85 -10.06
CA VAL A 348 8.80 12.56 -10.02
C VAL A 348 7.98 11.56 -9.23
N VAL A 349 7.85 10.35 -9.76
CA VAL A 349 7.24 9.24 -9.03
C VAL A 349 8.25 8.64 -8.06
N ASN A 350 7.89 8.55 -6.79
CA ASN A 350 8.75 8.09 -5.71
C ASN A 350 9.25 6.64 -5.93
N GLN A 351 8.35 5.73 -6.33
CA GLN A 351 8.73 4.34 -6.61
C GLN A 351 9.59 4.21 -7.87
N TRP A 352 9.47 5.12 -8.84
CA TRP A 352 10.40 5.18 -9.97
C TRP A 352 11.81 5.53 -9.47
N TRP A 353 11.92 6.55 -8.62
CA TRP A 353 13.19 6.91 -7.99
C TRP A 353 13.79 5.74 -7.19
N ALA A 354 12.99 5.07 -6.37
CA ALA A 354 13.42 3.90 -5.61
C ALA A 354 13.99 2.78 -6.52
N SER A 355 13.37 2.53 -7.67
CA SER A 355 13.87 1.56 -8.65
C SER A 355 15.24 1.97 -9.25
N ILE A 356 15.47 3.28 -9.44
CA ILE A 356 16.75 3.81 -9.95
C ILE A 356 17.86 3.66 -8.90
N VAL A 357 17.56 3.98 -7.63
CA VAL A 357 18.46 3.78 -6.49
C VAL A 357 18.89 2.31 -6.41
N ALA A 358 17.93 1.39 -6.49
CA ALA A 358 18.19 -0.05 -6.47
C ALA A 358 19.00 -0.53 -7.69
N ALA A 359 18.64 -0.10 -8.90
CA ALA A 359 19.36 -0.45 -10.13
C ALA A 359 20.82 0.05 -10.12
N LYS A 360 21.10 1.15 -9.41
CA LYS A 360 22.46 1.67 -9.17
C LYS A 360 23.16 1.08 -7.96
N GLN A 361 22.53 0.11 -7.28
CA GLN A 361 23.06 -0.58 -6.11
C GLN A 361 23.33 0.39 -4.93
N GLN A 362 22.43 1.36 -4.73
CA GLN A 362 22.57 2.38 -3.68
C GLN A 362 21.58 2.22 -2.52
N SER A 363 20.71 1.19 -2.51
CA SER A 363 19.75 0.96 -1.42
C SER A 363 20.40 0.98 -0.03
N PRO A 364 21.55 0.32 0.24
CA PRO A 364 22.19 0.35 1.56
C PRO A 364 22.62 1.75 2.03
N ARG A 365 23.07 2.60 1.09
CA ARG A 365 23.42 4.01 1.39
C ARG A 365 22.16 4.77 1.81
N TYR A 366 21.05 4.59 1.10
CA TYR A 366 19.81 5.31 1.37
C TYR A 366 19.15 4.83 2.66
N PHE A 367 19.27 3.54 3.00
CA PHE A 367 18.89 3.02 4.32
C PHE A 367 19.69 3.66 5.45
N GLN A 368 20.98 3.91 5.25
CA GLN A 368 21.80 4.60 6.25
C GLN A 368 21.35 6.06 6.43
N LEU A 369 21.05 6.77 5.33
CA LEU A 369 20.52 8.14 5.39
C LEU A 369 19.22 8.22 6.21
N LEU A 370 18.31 7.25 6.06
CA LEU A 370 17.09 7.19 6.88
C LEU A 370 17.41 7.01 8.36
N ARG A 371 18.28 6.04 8.69
CA ARG A 371 18.66 5.76 10.09
C ARG A 371 19.37 6.92 10.76
N ASP A 372 20.26 7.61 10.04
CA ASP A 372 20.99 8.79 10.54
C ASP A 372 20.04 9.93 10.90
N HIS A 373 18.84 9.95 10.31
CA HIS A 373 17.77 10.91 10.57
C HIS A 373 16.64 10.37 11.46
N GLY A 374 16.83 9.19 12.09
CA GLY A 374 15.87 8.61 13.03
C GLY A 374 14.66 7.93 12.40
N PHE A 375 14.68 7.69 11.09
CA PHE A 375 13.63 6.98 10.37
C PHE A 375 13.92 5.47 10.25
N PRO A 376 12.87 4.62 10.14
CA PRO A 376 13.05 3.21 9.86
C PRO A 376 13.61 3.01 8.45
N SER A 377 14.38 1.92 8.27
CA SER A 377 14.95 1.54 6.97
C SER A 377 14.34 0.28 6.37
N ASP A 378 13.38 -0.32 7.07
CA ASP A 378 12.72 -1.58 6.75
C ASP A 378 11.19 -1.44 6.62
N ALA A 379 10.58 -0.48 7.33
CA ALA A 379 9.15 -0.16 7.22
C ALA A 379 8.82 0.62 5.93
N GLU A 380 7.99 0.04 5.05
CA GLU A 380 7.64 0.56 3.73
C GLU A 380 8.83 1.13 2.93
N ALA A 381 9.98 0.46 3.01
CA ALA A 381 11.26 1.05 2.61
C ALA A 381 11.39 1.32 1.10
N TYR A 382 10.52 0.77 0.24
CA TYR A 382 10.42 1.17 -1.16
C TYR A 382 9.85 2.59 -1.34
N SER A 383 8.85 2.98 -0.55
CA SER A 383 8.29 4.34 -0.54
C SER A 383 9.14 5.32 0.27
N ALA A 384 10.11 4.85 1.05
CA ALA A 384 11.00 5.70 1.84
C ALA A 384 12.14 6.34 1.02
N GLN A 385 12.43 5.84 -0.19
CA GLN A 385 13.68 6.20 -0.90
C GLN A 385 13.71 7.67 -1.36
N GLY A 386 12.57 8.28 -1.66
CA GLY A 386 12.54 9.67 -2.06
C GLY A 386 12.77 10.64 -0.90
N ILE A 387 12.26 10.37 0.31
CA ILE A 387 12.64 11.17 1.50
C ILE A 387 14.10 10.92 1.87
N ALA A 388 14.62 9.69 1.74
CA ALA A 388 16.04 9.41 1.92
C ALA A 388 16.92 10.25 0.97
N ALA A 389 16.48 10.43 -0.28
CA ALA A 389 17.19 11.25 -1.27
C ALA A 389 17.33 12.72 -0.84
N MET A 390 16.43 13.23 0.00
CA MET A 390 16.51 14.60 0.51
C MET A 390 17.67 14.80 1.49
N PHE A 391 18.12 13.73 2.14
CA PHE A 391 19.26 13.73 3.04
C PHE A 391 20.59 13.47 2.32
N ASP A 392 20.56 13.15 1.02
CA ASP A 392 21.76 12.87 0.23
C ASP A 392 22.45 14.17 -0.22
N ALA A 393 23.41 14.63 0.58
CA ALA A 393 24.15 15.87 0.33
C ALA A 393 25.31 15.74 -0.69
N ASP A 394 25.51 14.56 -1.30
CA ASP A 394 26.60 14.25 -2.23
C ASP A 394 26.07 14.09 -3.67
N PRO A 395 26.01 15.17 -4.46
CA PRO A 395 25.45 15.12 -5.81
C PRO A 395 26.29 14.29 -6.79
N GLU A 396 27.57 14.03 -6.50
CA GLU A 396 28.42 13.19 -7.36
C GLU A 396 28.07 11.71 -7.22
N GLN A 397 27.68 11.29 -6.00
CA GLN A 397 27.24 9.93 -5.73
C GLN A 397 25.75 9.72 -5.98
N ALA A 398 24.92 10.74 -5.76
CA ALA A 398 23.46 10.62 -5.90
C ALA A 398 23.06 10.21 -7.33
N PRO A 399 22.05 9.33 -7.51
CA PRO A 399 21.60 8.91 -8.83
C PRO A 399 21.28 10.11 -9.73
N TRP A 400 22.02 10.24 -10.82
CA TRP A 400 21.82 11.32 -11.79
C TRP A 400 21.85 12.73 -11.19
N GLY A 401 22.51 12.95 -10.04
CA GLY A 401 22.60 14.26 -9.37
C GLY A 401 21.51 14.55 -8.33
N GLY A 402 20.72 13.56 -7.93
CA GLY A 402 19.72 13.69 -6.85
C GLY A 402 18.37 14.26 -7.29
N LEU A 403 17.45 14.35 -6.32
CA LEU A 403 16.13 14.96 -6.49
C LEU A 403 16.12 16.41 -5.97
N PRO A 404 15.52 17.37 -6.69
CA PRO A 404 15.23 18.69 -6.12
C PRO A 404 14.28 18.60 -4.93
N ARG A 405 14.30 19.65 -4.10
CA ARG A 405 13.33 19.80 -3.01
C ARG A 405 11.92 19.97 -3.59
N PRO A 406 10.91 19.19 -3.13
CA PRO A 406 9.53 19.34 -3.57
C PRO A 406 8.87 20.62 -3.04
N ALA A 407 7.92 21.13 -3.82
CA ALA A 407 6.88 22.05 -3.36
C ALA A 407 5.60 21.30 -2.92
N PHE A 408 5.34 20.13 -3.51
CA PHE A 408 4.19 19.28 -3.19
C PHE A 408 4.62 17.84 -2.96
N VAL A 409 3.95 17.15 -2.05
CA VAL A 409 4.03 15.69 -1.90
C VAL A 409 2.63 15.09 -1.93
N GLN A 410 2.39 14.07 -2.76
CA GLN A 410 1.03 13.52 -2.93
C GLN A 410 0.97 11.99 -2.94
N ALA A 411 0.05 11.43 -2.18
CA ALA A 411 -0.18 9.98 -2.13
C ALA A 411 -1.63 9.63 -1.76
N PRO A 412 -2.21 8.57 -2.34
CA PRO A 412 -3.42 7.99 -1.78
C PRO A 412 -3.10 7.23 -0.49
N LEU A 413 -4.06 7.17 0.43
CA LEU A 413 -3.96 6.44 1.70
C LEU A 413 -4.00 4.91 1.50
N GLY A 414 -2.94 4.37 0.88
CA GLY A 414 -2.82 2.96 0.50
C GLY A 414 -2.33 2.03 1.61
N THR A 415 -1.47 2.53 2.50
CA THR A 415 -0.84 1.78 3.58
C THR A 415 -0.90 2.61 4.87
N ASP A 416 -0.65 1.96 6.01
CA ASP A 416 -0.62 2.67 7.29
C ASP A 416 0.62 3.58 7.44
N ALA A 417 1.74 3.25 6.78
CA ALA A 417 2.96 4.08 6.78
C ALA A 417 2.92 5.28 5.81
N THR A 418 2.18 5.19 4.69
CA THR A 418 2.05 6.29 3.71
C THR A 418 1.78 7.66 4.35
N PRO A 419 0.73 7.86 5.19
CA PRO A 419 0.49 9.16 5.80
C PRO A 419 1.66 9.65 6.65
N ARG A 420 2.41 8.75 7.29
CA ARG A 420 3.58 9.10 8.12
C ARG A 420 4.77 9.52 7.28
N ILE A 421 5.07 8.77 6.21
CA ILE A 421 6.14 9.10 5.27
C ILE A 421 5.92 10.50 4.72
N PHE A 422 4.70 10.80 4.25
CA PHE A 422 4.39 12.07 3.59
C PHE A 422 4.27 13.25 4.56
N ASP A 423 3.81 13.03 5.81
CA ASP A 423 3.85 14.04 6.87
C ASP A 423 5.30 14.41 7.25
N HIS A 424 6.18 13.42 7.45
CA HIS A 424 7.60 13.68 7.70
C HIS A 424 8.29 14.32 6.49
N TRP A 425 7.96 13.90 5.28
CA TRP A 425 8.52 14.51 4.08
C TRP A 425 8.11 15.98 3.97
N ALA A 426 6.84 16.30 4.22
CA ALA A 426 6.36 17.68 4.29
C ALA A 426 7.08 18.47 5.39
N ARG A 427 7.25 17.91 6.59
CA ARG A 427 7.99 18.53 7.71
C ARG A 427 9.43 18.88 7.34
N GLU A 428 10.15 17.96 6.71
CA GLU A 428 11.56 18.13 6.36
C GLU A 428 11.78 19.06 5.15
N THR A 429 10.77 19.17 4.27
CA THR A 429 10.90 19.94 3.02
C THR A 429 10.14 21.26 2.99
N GLY A 430 9.14 21.44 3.85
CA GLY A 430 8.15 22.50 3.74
C GLY A 430 7.17 22.32 2.57
N ALA A 431 7.18 21.15 1.91
CA ALA A 431 6.23 20.85 0.83
C ALA A 431 4.80 20.75 1.38
N GLU A 432 3.81 21.13 0.58
CA GLU A 432 2.40 20.95 0.91
C GLU A 432 1.99 19.49 0.62
N PRO A 433 1.54 18.72 1.64
CA PRO A 433 1.07 17.37 1.44
C PRO A 433 -0.39 17.35 0.95
N PHE A 434 -0.69 16.50 -0.03
CA PHE A 434 -2.06 16.15 -0.40
C PHE A 434 -2.25 14.63 -0.34
N LEU A 435 -2.99 14.18 0.68
CA LEU A 435 -3.33 12.76 0.83
C LEU A 435 -4.73 12.51 0.26
N PHE A 436 -4.83 11.63 -0.74
CA PHE A 436 -6.11 11.23 -1.33
C PHE A 436 -6.77 10.16 -0.45
N GLU A 437 -8.08 10.29 -0.23
CA GLU A 437 -8.86 9.21 0.37
C GLU A 437 -8.75 7.91 -0.45
N ARG A 438 -8.80 6.78 0.25
CA ARG A 438 -8.88 5.46 -0.36
C ARG A 438 -10.22 4.82 0.00
N SER A 439 -11.01 4.53 -1.02
CA SER A 439 -12.28 3.82 -0.87
C SER A 439 -12.17 2.34 -1.22
N ILE A 440 -12.98 1.51 -0.57
CA ILE A 440 -12.96 0.05 -0.67
C ILE A 440 -14.15 -0.47 -1.47
N GLU A 441 -13.92 -1.47 -2.31
CA GLU A 441 -14.99 -2.23 -2.99
C GLU A 441 -15.82 -3.01 -1.96
N SER A 442 -16.99 -2.48 -1.61
CA SER A 442 -17.80 -2.99 -0.51
C SER A 442 -18.81 -4.07 -0.92
N ARG A 443 -19.06 -4.22 -2.23
CA ARG A 443 -20.10 -5.11 -2.74
C ARG A 443 -19.72 -6.57 -2.49
N ILE A 444 -20.74 -7.39 -2.19
CA ILE A 444 -20.58 -8.84 -2.07
C ILE A 444 -20.43 -9.46 -3.46
N ASP A 445 -21.31 -9.06 -4.38
CA ASP A 445 -21.32 -9.49 -5.77
C ASP A 445 -20.92 -8.33 -6.68
N PHE A 446 -19.84 -8.52 -7.43
CA PHE A 446 -19.33 -7.54 -8.40
C PHE A 446 -18.65 -8.27 -9.57
N PRO A 447 -18.58 -7.68 -10.77
CA PRO A 447 -18.00 -8.34 -11.94
C PRO A 447 -16.52 -8.64 -11.74
N VAL A 448 -16.13 -9.91 -11.94
CA VAL A 448 -14.71 -10.33 -11.81
C VAL A 448 -13.88 -9.91 -13.01
N GLU A 449 -14.49 -9.88 -14.21
CA GLU A 449 -13.88 -9.57 -15.51
C GLU A 449 -13.67 -8.06 -15.70
N TRP A 450 -12.97 -7.43 -14.75
CA TRP A 450 -12.74 -5.98 -14.75
C TRP A 450 -11.91 -5.53 -15.97
N TRP A 451 -11.01 -6.40 -16.46
CA TRP A 451 -10.06 -6.12 -17.54
C TRP A 451 -10.69 -5.86 -18.92
N ASP A 452 -11.95 -6.27 -19.12
CA ASP A 452 -12.69 -5.92 -20.34
C ASP A 452 -13.77 -4.87 -20.05
N ARG A 453 -14.39 -4.90 -18.86
CA ARG A 453 -15.49 -3.98 -18.53
C ARG A 453 -15.03 -2.55 -18.26
N LEU A 454 -13.92 -2.37 -17.54
CA LEU A 454 -13.52 -1.04 -17.09
C LEU A 454 -13.01 -0.14 -18.22
N HIS A 455 -12.79 -0.65 -19.44
CA HIS A 455 -12.32 0.18 -20.55
C HIS A 455 -13.36 1.19 -20.99
N ASP A 456 -14.61 0.74 -21.13
CA ASP A 456 -15.70 1.53 -21.70
C ASP A 456 -16.90 1.68 -20.74
N ASP A 457 -17.14 0.72 -19.83
CA ASP A 457 -18.31 0.69 -18.93
C ASP A 457 -17.99 1.06 -17.47
N TRP A 458 -16.84 1.70 -17.23
CA TRP A 458 -16.32 1.99 -15.88
C TRP A 458 -17.29 2.71 -14.96
N ASP A 459 -18.09 3.66 -15.49
CA ASP A 459 -19.00 4.50 -14.71
C ASP A 459 -20.15 3.68 -14.08
N SER A 460 -20.54 2.60 -14.76
CA SER A 460 -21.57 1.66 -14.27
C SER A 460 -20.99 0.49 -13.48
N ALA A 461 -19.72 0.16 -13.72
CA ALA A 461 -19.05 -0.99 -13.11
C ALA A 461 -18.56 -0.70 -11.69
N ILE A 462 -18.25 0.56 -11.37
CA ILE A 462 -17.75 1.01 -10.07
C ILE A 462 -18.88 1.66 -9.27
N GLU A 463 -18.85 1.51 -7.94
CA GLU A 463 -19.82 2.17 -7.05
C GLU A 463 -19.78 3.70 -7.23
N PRO A 464 -20.93 4.38 -7.45
CA PRO A 464 -20.95 5.81 -7.72
C PRO A 464 -20.38 6.63 -6.56
N GLU A 465 -20.58 6.22 -5.30
CA GLU A 465 -20.06 6.90 -4.13
C GLU A 465 -18.52 6.93 -4.13
N ARG A 466 -17.87 5.87 -4.63
CA ARG A 466 -16.40 5.81 -4.74
C ARG A 466 -15.89 6.75 -5.83
N LEU A 467 -16.60 6.81 -6.96
CA LEU A 467 -16.28 7.73 -8.06
C LEU A 467 -16.48 9.19 -7.66
N ASP A 468 -17.58 9.49 -6.96
CA ASP A 468 -17.91 10.83 -6.48
C ASP A 468 -16.86 11.33 -5.48
N LEU A 469 -16.49 10.49 -4.51
CA LEU A 469 -15.41 10.80 -3.57
C LEU A 469 -14.11 11.14 -4.29
N MET A 470 -13.59 10.25 -5.13
CA MET A 470 -12.32 10.49 -5.80
C MET A 470 -12.41 11.67 -6.78
N THR A 471 -13.52 11.86 -7.50
CA THR A 471 -13.69 13.04 -8.38
C THR A 471 -13.62 14.35 -7.59
N ALA A 472 -14.25 14.41 -6.41
CA ALA A 472 -14.16 15.57 -5.53
C ALA A 472 -12.73 15.79 -4.99
N GLU A 473 -12.01 14.71 -4.69
CA GLU A 473 -10.60 14.76 -4.27
C GLU A 473 -9.69 15.29 -5.38
N LEU A 474 -9.95 14.89 -6.64
CA LEU A 474 -9.24 15.41 -7.82
C LEU A 474 -9.49 16.91 -8.01
N HIS A 475 -10.73 17.38 -7.83
CA HIS A 475 -11.03 18.82 -7.84
C HIS A 475 -10.32 19.56 -6.69
N ALA A 476 -10.27 18.97 -5.50
CA ALA A 476 -9.63 19.58 -4.35
C ALA A 476 -8.12 19.75 -4.56
N VAL A 477 -7.41 18.75 -5.11
CA VAL A 477 -5.98 18.89 -5.40
C VAL A 477 -5.71 19.92 -6.50
N ILE A 478 -6.57 20.00 -7.53
CA ILE A 478 -6.49 21.05 -8.56
C ILE A 478 -6.57 22.42 -7.89
N ALA A 479 -7.61 22.67 -7.09
CA ALA A 479 -7.81 23.95 -6.42
C ALA A 479 -6.63 24.32 -5.50
N ARG A 480 -6.02 23.33 -4.83
CA ARG A 480 -4.83 23.55 -4.00
C ARG A 480 -3.62 23.98 -4.81
N ILE A 481 -3.34 23.32 -5.93
CA ILE A 481 -2.24 23.70 -6.81
C ILE A 481 -2.48 25.10 -7.40
N GLU A 482 -3.71 25.42 -7.82
CA GLU A 482 -4.04 26.75 -8.36
C GLU A 482 -3.91 27.87 -7.33
N ALA A 483 -4.20 27.57 -6.05
CA ALA A 483 -4.03 28.52 -4.95
C ALA A 483 -2.56 28.72 -4.56
N GLY A 484 -1.75 27.66 -4.64
CA GLY A 484 -0.32 27.69 -4.26
C GLY A 484 0.64 28.09 -5.38
N THR A 485 0.16 28.20 -6.63
CA THR A 485 1.03 28.41 -7.81
C THR A 485 0.39 29.32 -8.87
N ASP A 486 1.19 29.69 -9.88
CA ASP A 486 0.74 30.37 -11.09
C ASP A 486 0.12 29.42 -12.14
N ARG A 487 0.03 28.12 -11.82
CA ARG A 487 -0.47 27.09 -12.72
C ARG A 487 -1.99 27.03 -12.68
N ARG A 488 -2.60 26.73 -13.84
CA ARG A 488 -4.06 26.64 -14.01
C ARG A 488 -4.42 25.34 -14.67
N PHE A 489 -5.55 24.79 -14.27
CA PHE A 489 -6.07 23.57 -14.89
C PHE A 489 -6.73 23.91 -16.23
N ASP A 490 -6.31 23.18 -17.27
CA ASP A 490 -6.87 23.28 -18.61
C ASP A 490 -7.63 21.98 -18.92
N PRO A 491 -8.98 22.00 -18.93
CA PRO A 491 -9.80 20.82 -19.19
C PRO A 491 -9.59 20.21 -20.57
N ASP A 492 -9.33 21.02 -21.60
CA ASP A 492 -9.15 20.55 -22.98
C ASP A 492 -7.79 19.84 -23.12
N ARG A 493 -6.74 20.46 -22.55
CA ARG A 493 -5.41 19.82 -22.44
C ARG A 493 -5.49 18.53 -21.63
N PHE A 494 -6.24 18.52 -20.54
CA PHE A 494 -6.43 17.32 -19.71
C PHE A 494 -7.14 16.20 -20.47
N ALA A 495 -8.22 16.50 -21.21
CA ALA A 495 -8.90 15.53 -22.06
C ALA A 495 -7.95 14.94 -23.13
N HIS A 496 -7.11 15.78 -23.74
CA HIS A 496 -6.09 15.31 -24.67
C HIS A 496 -5.05 14.39 -24.01
N ILE A 497 -4.57 14.73 -22.81
CA ILE A 497 -3.66 13.89 -22.02
C ILE A 497 -4.30 12.53 -21.71
N MET A 498 -5.58 12.49 -21.34
CA MET A 498 -6.31 11.25 -21.09
C MET A 498 -6.42 10.38 -22.35
N ASN A 499 -6.65 10.99 -23.52
CA ASN A 499 -6.66 10.27 -24.80
C ASN A 499 -5.27 9.70 -25.15
N LEU A 500 -4.20 10.46 -24.93
CA LEU A 500 -2.83 9.97 -25.13
C LEU A 500 -2.51 8.78 -24.23
N VAL A 501 -2.99 8.77 -22.97
CA VAL A 501 -2.89 7.58 -22.11
C VAL A 501 -3.64 6.42 -22.77
N ASN A 502 -4.91 6.57 -23.12
CA ASN A 502 -5.68 5.48 -23.73
C ASN A 502 -5.02 4.92 -25.00
N GLU A 503 -4.48 5.78 -25.89
CA GLU A 503 -3.72 5.34 -27.07
C GLU A 503 -2.46 4.56 -26.71
N GLN A 504 -1.68 5.04 -25.72
CA GLN A 504 -0.49 4.35 -25.23
C GLN A 504 -0.83 2.94 -24.72
N GLU A 505 -1.86 2.84 -23.88
CA GLU A 505 -2.26 1.56 -23.28
C GLU A 505 -2.87 0.60 -24.31
N ASP A 506 -3.59 1.10 -25.33
CA ASP A 506 -4.09 0.28 -26.45
C ASP A 506 -2.93 -0.40 -27.22
N TYR A 507 -1.79 0.29 -27.39
CA TYR A 507 -0.59 -0.35 -27.96
C TYR A 507 0.00 -1.42 -27.04
N TYR A 508 -0.02 -1.20 -25.72
CA TYR A 508 0.40 -2.22 -24.76
C TYR A 508 -0.52 -3.44 -24.78
N ARG A 509 -1.84 -3.25 -24.88
CA ARG A 509 -2.80 -4.35 -25.05
C ARG A 509 -2.51 -5.15 -26.31
N ARG A 510 -2.32 -4.49 -27.45
CA ARG A 510 -1.95 -5.16 -28.72
C ARG A 510 -0.62 -5.92 -28.62
N THR A 511 0.35 -5.37 -27.89
CA THR A 511 1.66 -6.01 -27.72
C THR A 511 1.58 -7.23 -26.79
N ARG A 512 0.85 -7.10 -25.68
CA ARG A 512 0.56 -8.18 -24.74
C ARG A 512 -0.16 -9.34 -25.43
N ASP A 513 -1.22 -9.05 -26.17
CA ASP A 513 -2.00 -10.06 -26.90
C ASP A 513 -1.15 -10.77 -27.99
N LEU A 514 -0.27 -10.03 -28.67
CA LEU A 514 0.68 -10.60 -29.63
C LEU A 514 1.67 -11.55 -28.96
N ILE A 515 2.25 -11.17 -27.81
CA ILE A 515 3.19 -12.03 -27.06
C ILE A 515 2.48 -13.30 -26.57
N ALA A 516 1.25 -13.16 -26.09
CA ALA A 516 0.43 -14.28 -25.63
C ALA A 516 0.25 -15.32 -26.75
N GLY A 517 -0.09 -14.87 -27.97
CA GLY A 517 -0.38 -15.74 -29.11
C GLY A 517 0.82 -16.22 -29.94
N ALA A 518 2.01 -15.64 -29.78
CA ALA A 518 3.17 -15.95 -30.60
C ALA A 518 4.06 -17.03 -29.97
N TYR A 519 4.26 -18.20 -30.60
CA TYR A 519 5.17 -19.27 -30.14
C TYR A 519 6.23 -19.61 -31.20
N PRO A 520 7.54 -19.48 -30.94
CA PRO A 520 8.16 -18.94 -29.71
C PRO A 520 7.86 -17.45 -29.50
N ALA A 521 8.02 -16.95 -28.28
CA ALA A 521 7.77 -15.57 -27.91
C ALA A 521 8.81 -14.63 -28.53
N PRO A 522 8.38 -13.53 -29.19
CA PRO A 522 9.30 -12.61 -29.88
C PRO A 522 10.20 -11.82 -28.91
N VAL A 523 9.75 -11.64 -27.67
CA VAL A 523 10.39 -10.89 -26.59
C VAL A 523 10.13 -11.54 -25.22
N SER A 524 10.99 -11.27 -24.23
CA SER A 524 10.81 -11.70 -22.83
C SER A 524 10.59 -10.50 -21.91
N ILE A 525 10.29 -10.74 -20.63
CA ILE A 525 10.08 -9.64 -19.67
C ILE A 525 11.28 -8.70 -19.51
N SER A 526 12.48 -9.17 -19.86
CA SER A 526 13.65 -8.29 -19.90
C SER A 526 13.51 -7.17 -20.94
N ASP A 527 12.78 -7.39 -22.03
CA ASP A 527 12.48 -6.35 -23.01
C ASP A 527 11.19 -5.61 -22.65
N THR A 528 10.13 -6.32 -22.26
CA THR A 528 8.82 -5.69 -22.02
C THR A 528 8.79 -4.77 -20.80
N MET A 529 9.49 -5.13 -19.73
CA MET A 529 9.48 -4.34 -18.48
C MET A 529 10.00 -2.90 -18.67
N PRO A 530 11.20 -2.65 -19.24
CA PRO A 530 11.61 -1.28 -19.56
C PRO A 530 10.77 -0.64 -20.68
N ALA A 531 10.27 -1.41 -21.65
CA ALA A 531 9.41 -0.91 -22.74
C ALA A 531 8.08 -0.35 -22.22
N THR A 532 7.57 -0.88 -21.10
CA THR A 532 6.34 -0.42 -20.47
C THR A 532 6.61 0.62 -19.38
N MET A 533 7.51 0.35 -18.44
CA MET A 533 7.60 1.18 -17.24
C MET A 533 8.14 2.58 -17.50
N VAL A 534 9.14 2.71 -18.38
CA VAL A 534 9.72 4.04 -18.64
C VAL A 534 8.66 4.95 -19.27
N PRO A 535 7.96 4.56 -20.35
CA PRO A 535 6.84 5.37 -20.86
C PRO A 535 5.70 5.55 -19.86
N GLN A 536 5.43 4.59 -18.97
CA GLN A 536 4.37 4.73 -17.97
C GLN A 536 4.57 5.91 -17.01
N TRP A 537 5.82 6.20 -16.61
CA TRP A 537 6.16 7.39 -15.83
C TRP A 537 5.98 8.71 -16.61
N HIS A 538 5.92 8.61 -17.92
CA HIS A 538 5.70 9.72 -18.85
C HIS A 538 4.33 9.66 -19.53
N ARG A 539 3.39 8.84 -19.03
CA ARG A 539 2.09 8.64 -19.66
C ARG A 539 1.33 9.96 -19.85
N GLY A 540 0.55 10.02 -20.92
CA GLY A 540 -0.14 11.24 -21.34
C GLY A 540 0.78 12.24 -22.06
N THR A 541 1.90 11.77 -22.61
CA THR A 541 2.75 12.53 -23.53
C THR A 541 2.82 11.82 -24.88
N GLU A 542 3.06 12.58 -25.95
CA GLU A 542 3.28 12.01 -27.28
C GLU A 542 4.48 11.07 -27.29
N TRP A 543 5.56 11.40 -26.56
CA TRP A 543 6.73 10.54 -26.45
C TRP A 543 6.38 9.16 -25.89
N ALA A 544 5.58 9.11 -24.81
CA ALA A 544 5.22 7.85 -24.19
C ALA A 544 4.28 7.00 -25.07
N ARG A 545 3.32 7.65 -25.75
CA ARG A 545 2.44 7.02 -26.75
C ARG A 545 3.25 6.46 -27.93
N ASP A 546 4.16 7.25 -28.48
CA ASP A 546 5.02 6.85 -29.60
C ASP A 546 5.97 5.72 -29.20
N ALA A 547 6.54 5.76 -27.99
CA ALA A 547 7.35 4.68 -27.45
C ALA A 547 6.59 3.35 -27.37
N ALA A 548 5.33 3.36 -26.92
CA ALA A 548 4.47 2.17 -26.90
C ALA A 548 4.11 1.67 -28.32
N ARG A 549 3.82 2.60 -29.25
CA ARG A 549 3.59 2.29 -30.66
C ARG A 549 4.80 1.61 -31.32
N ASP A 550 5.97 2.19 -31.14
CA ASP A 550 7.20 1.72 -31.77
C ASP A 550 7.62 0.36 -31.19
N PHE A 551 7.42 0.17 -29.87
CA PHE A 551 7.55 -1.13 -29.21
C PHE A 551 6.64 -2.19 -29.86
N TYR A 552 5.34 -1.90 -30.03
CA TYR A 552 4.41 -2.82 -30.70
C TYR A 552 4.87 -3.19 -32.11
N HIS A 553 5.24 -2.20 -32.92
CA HIS A 553 5.66 -2.45 -34.30
C HIS A 553 6.94 -3.26 -34.40
N GLU A 554 7.91 -3.04 -33.51
CA GLU A 554 9.14 -3.84 -33.47
C GLU A 554 8.85 -5.28 -33.03
N VAL A 555 8.04 -5.50 -31.99
CA VAL A 555 7.64 -6.86 -31.56
C VAL A 555 6.89 -7.58 -32.67
N LYS A 556 5.99 -6.89 -33.37
CA LYS A 556 5.28 -7.43 -34.54
C LYS A 556 6.23 -7.82 -35.66
N ALA A 557 7.18 -6.95 -36.02
CA ALA A 557 8.15 -7.25 -37.06
C ALA A 557 9.01 -8.47 -36.72
N ARG A 558 9.45 -8.59 -35.45
CA ARG A 558 10.19 -9.77 -34.96
C ARG A 558 9.37 -11.05 -35.07
N HIS A 559 8.12 -11.01 -34.63
CA HIS A 559 7.22 -12.16 -34.74
C HIS A 559 7.04 -12.59 -36.22
N GLU A 560 6.81 -11.64 -37.12
CA GLU A 560 6.65 -11.89 -38.56
C GLU A 560 7.93 -12.43 -39.21
N ALA A 561 9.11 -12.04 -38.70
CA ALA A 561 10.41 -12.54 -39.13
C ALA A 561 10.79 -13.90 -38.51
N GLY A 562 9.98 -14.44 -37.58
CA GLY A 562 10.30 -15.66 -36.84
C GLY A 562 11.43 -15.48 -35.81
N GLU A 563 11.73 -14.25 -35.41
CA GLU A 563 12.71 -13.94 -34.38
C GLU A 563 12.12 -14.18 -32.98
N ALA A 564 12.92 -14.75 -32.09
CA ALA A 564 12.48 -15.15 -30.75
C ALA A 564 13.42 -14.60 -29.67
N ALA A 565 12.88 -14.36 -28.48
CA ALA A 565 13.69 -14.05 -27.29
C ALA A 565 14.62 -15.22 -26.95
N CYS A 566 14.10 -16.45 -27.06
CA CYS A 566 14.86 -17.68 -26.94
C CYS A 566 14.53 -18.60 -28.13
N ALA A 567 15.51 -18.89 -28.98
CA ALA A 567 15.30 -19.73 -30.16
C ALA A 567 14.89 -21.18 -29.83
N ASN A 568 15.22 -21.65 -28.62
CA ASN A 568 14.86 -22.97 -28.10
C ASN A 568 13.87 -22.83 -26.94
N GLU A 569 12.87 -21.95 -27.08
CA GLU A 569 11.79 -21.83 -26.10
C GLU A 569 11.07 -23.17 -25.94
N LYS A 570 10.99 -23.63 -24.69
CA LYS A 570 10.33 -24.87 -24.27
C LYS A 570 9.30 -24.64 -23.17
N LEU A 571 9.58 -23.71 -22.27
CA LEU A 571 8.75 -23.44 -21.09
C LEU A 571 8.44 -21.95 -21.01
N ARG A 572 7.18 -21.61 -20.76
CA ARG A 572 6.74 -20.24 -20.51
C ARG A 572 6.52 -20.00 -19.03
N LEU A 573 7.09 -18.92 -18.53
CA LEU A 573 7.00 -18.55 -17.14
C LEU A 573 6.30 -17.21 -16.95
N MET A 574 5.59 -17.12 -15.83
CA MET A 574 4.97 -15.90 -15.31
C MET A 574 5.78 -15.39 -14.11
N TRP A 575 6.07 -14.09 -14.08
CA TRP A 575 6.64 -13.42 -12.91
C TRP A 575 5.53 -12.74 -12.09
N VAL A 576 5.36 -13.14 -10.83
CA VAL A 576 4.35 -12.60 -9.92
C VAL A 576 5.02 -11.76 -8.83
N GLY A 577 4.57 -10.52 -8.65
CA GLY A 577 5.18 -9.55 -7.74
C GLY A 577 5.97 -8.46 -8.47
N ARG A 578 6.67 -7.62 -7.70
CA ARG A 578 7.46 -6.50 -8.24
C ARG A 578 8.66 -6.96 -9.06
N GLY A 579 9.19 -6.08 -9.91
CA GLY A 579 10.40 -6.35 -10.70
C GLY A 579 11.65 -6.41 -9.82
N MET A 580 12.56 -7.33 -10.13
CA MET A 580 13.85 -7.51 -9.43
C MET A 580 14.84 -6.39 -9.81
N TRP A 581 14.66 -5.18 -9.27
CA TRP A 581 15.45 -4.00 -9.62
C TRP A 581 16.93 -4.13 -9.26
N SER A 582 17.21 -4.92 -8.24
CA SER A 582 18.55 -5.21 -7.74
C SER A 582 19.30 -6.25 -8.59
N ASP A 583 18.62 -6.97 -9.49
CA ASP A 583 19.20 -7.94 -10.43
C ASP A 583 18.39 -8.04 -11.73
N MET A 584 18.61 -7.08 -12.62
CA MET A 584 17.86 -6.96 -13.87
C MET A 584 18.06 -8.11 -14.85
N GLY A 585 19.07 -8.97 -14.67
CA GLY A 585 19.36 -10.14 -15.50
C GLY A 585 18.79 -11.45 -14.94
N PHE A 586 18.14 -11.41 -13.78
CA PHE A 586 17.62 -12.59 -13.08
C PHE A 586 16.75 -13.48 -13.99
N THR A 587 15.86 -12.86 -14.75
CA THR A 587 14.80 -13.55 -15.51
C THR A 587 15.29 -14.20 -16.81
N GLN A 588 16.56 -14.01 -17.18
CA GLN A 588 17.16 -14.61 -18.39
C GLN A 588 18.07 -15.81 -18.08
N ARG A 589 18.31 -16.12 -16.80
CA ARG A 589 19.31 -17.12 -16.37
C ARG A 589 19.06 -18.53 -16.91
N TRP A 590 17.80 -18.88 -17.17
CA TRP A 590 17.38 -20.22 -17.60
C TRP A 590 17.02 -20.34 -19.09
N GLU A 591 17.18 -19.25 -19.87
CA GLU A 591 16.91 -19.27 -21.31
C GLU A 591 17.80 -20.30 -22.03
N ALA A 592 19.11 -20.28 -21.78
CA ALA A 592 20.06 -21.17 -22.47
C ALA A 592 20.02 -22.62 -21.97
N SER A 593 19.85 -22.82 -20.66
CA SER A 593 19.92 -24.15 -20.04
C SER A 593 18.61 -24.93 -20.18
N HIS A 594 17.46 -24.27 -20.04
CA HIS A 594 16.16 -24.93 -19.99
C HIS A 594 15.21 -24.52 -21.12
N GLY A 595 15.55 -23.51 -21.92
CA GLY A 595 14.59 -22.92 -22.85
C GLY A 595 13.42 -22.24 -22.13
N ALA A 596 13.62 -21.82 -20.88
CA ALA A 596 12.58 -21.23 -20.05
C ALA A 596 12.55 -19.71 -20.23
N VAL A 597 11.41 -19.19 -20.68
CA VAL A 597 11.23 -17.77 -21.02
C VAL A 597 10.15 -17.18 -20.12
N PHE A 598 10.50 -16.15 -19.37
CA PHE A 598 9.48 -15.32 -18.73
C PHE A 598 8.81 -14.44 -19.78
N VAL A 599 7.57 -14.77 -20.11
CA VAL A 599 6.77 -14.08 -21.14
C VAL A 599 5.79 -13.07 -20.54
N TRP A 600 5.54 -13.15 -19.24
CA TRP A 600 4.55 -12.33 -18.55
C TRP A 600 5.10 -11.69 -17.27
N SER A 601 4.78 -10.42 -17.07
CA SER A 601 4.87 -9.72 -15.79
C SER A 601 3.68 -8.79 -15.62
N MET A 602 3.35 -8.43 -14.39
CA MET A 602 2.21 -7.54 -14.10
C MET A 602 2.30 -6.17 -14.77
N TYR A 603 3.50 -5.70 -15.15
CA TYR A 603 3.68 -4.34 -15.69
C TYR A 603 3.02 -4.14 -17.05
N LEU A 604 3.37 -4.96 -18.05
CA LEU A 604 2.77 -4.86 -19.39
C LEU A 604 1.28 -5.20 -19.34
N ALA A 605 0.91 -6.21 -18.55
CA ALA A 605 -0.47 -6.66 -18.45
C ALA A 605 -1.38 -5.62 -17.77
N LEU A 606 -0.92 -5.01 -16.67
CA LEU A 606 -1.69 -3.97 -16.00
C LEU A 606 -1.78 -2.70 -16.85
N ALA A 607 -0.72 -2.33 -17.58
CA ALA A 607 -0.77 -1.24 -18.56
C ALA A 607 -1.88 -1.52 -19.60
N ALA A 608 -1.88 -2.74 -20.16
CA ALA A 608 -2.87 -3.19 -21.14
C ALA A 608 -4.33 -3.19 -20.66
N ASP A 609 -4.58 -3.56 -19.39
CA ASP A 609 -5.95 -3.81 -18.91
C ASP A 609 -6.45 -2.79 -17.87
N GLY A 610 -5.58 -2.25 -17.00
CA GLY A 610 -5.95 -1.45 -15.82
C GLY A 610 -6.08 0.05 -16.06
N TYR A 611 -5.39 0.61 -17.04
CA TYR A 611 -5.30 2.07 -17.21
C TYR A 611 -6.36 2.65 -18.15
N ILE A 612 -6.85 1.89 -19.13
CA ILE A 612 -7.79 2.40 -20.14
C ILE A 612 -9.11 2.78 -19.47
N ARG A 613 -9.53 4.03 -19.65
CA ARG A 613 -10.86 4.55 -19.29
C ARG A 613 -11.28 5.50 -20.40
N ARG A 614 -12.04 4.99 -21.39
CA ARG A 614 -12.50 5.80 -22.52
C ARG A 614 -13.69 6.66 -22.09
N THR A 615 -13.78 7.85 -22.67
CA THR A 615 -14.88 8.79 -22.44
C THR A 615 -15.70 8.90 -23.71
N ALA A 616 -16.99 8.57 -23.64
CA ALA A 616 -17.95 8.94 -24.65
C ALA A 616 -18.17 10.46 -24.69
N GLN A 617 -18.77 10.97 -25.77
CA GLN A 617 -19.06 12.39 -25.90
C GLN A 617 -19.92 12.88 -24.71
N GLY A 618 -19.42 13.90 -23.99
CA GLY A 618 -20.11 14.49 -22.85
C GLY A 618 -19.86 13.81 -21.50
N GLN A 619 -19.12 12.69 -21.46
CA GLN A 619 -18.62 12.14 -20.19
C GLN A 619 -17.44 12.95 -19.68
N ASP A 620 -17.36 13.13 -18.37
CA ASP A 620 -16.31 13.89 -17.70
C ASP A 620 -14.98 13.12 -17.65
N PRO A 621 -13.90 13.61 -18.30
CA PRO A 621 -12.58 12.99 -18.23
C PRO A 621 -12.01 12.91 -16.80
N LEU A 622 -12.39 13.83 -15.90
CA LEU A 622 -11.89 13.80 -14.52
C LEU A 622 -12.51 12.65 -13.74
N ARG A 623 -13.79 12.36 -13.97
CA ARG A 623 -14.46 11.15 -13.46
C ARG A 623 -13.86 9.87 -14.03
N ALA A 624 -13.45 9.86 -15.30
CA ALA A 624 -12.72 8.72 -15.88
C ALA A 624 -11.35 8.51 -15.21
N LEU A 625 -10.63 9.60 -14.86
CA LEU A 625 -9.42 9.53 -14.05
C LEU A 625 -9.71 8.99 -12.65
N ALA A 626 -10.81 9.43 -12.01
CA ALA A 626 -11.24 8.90 -10.72
C ALA A 626 -11.47 7.39 -10.80
N ALA A 627 -12.16 6.89 -11.83
CA ALA A 627 -12.39 5.46 -12.05
C ALA A 627 -11.09 4.65 -12.17
N ARG A 628 -10.05 5.20 -12.81
CA ARG A 628 -8.71 4.59 -12.86
C ARG A 628 -8.10 4.48 -11.47
N PHE A 629 -8.13 5.54 -10.69
CA PHE A 629 -7.40 5.60 -9.41
C PHE A 629 -8.14 5.00 -8.21
N VAL A 630 -9.47 4.90 -8.27
CA VAL A 630 -10.28 4.17 -7.27
C VAL A 630 -9.98 2.66 -7.30
N THR A 631 -9.69 2.12 -8.49
CA THR A 631 -9.45 0.68 -8.71
C THR A 631 -7.96 0.32 -8.70
N MET A 632 -7.07 1.32 -8.78
CA MET A 632 -5.64 1.10 -8.84
C MET A 632 -5.11 0.45 -7.56
N GLY A 633 -4.62 -0.78 -7.71
CA GLY A 633 -4.16 -1.62 -6.61
C GLY A 633 -5.13 -2.78 -6.32
N ASP A 634 -6.44 -2.56 -6.41
CA ASP A 634 -7.44 -3.63 -6.27
C ASP A 634 -7.24 -4.69 -7.36
N GLU A 635 -6.96 -4.23 -8.59
CA GLU A 635 -6.63 -5.05 -9.76
C GLU A 635 -5.43 -6.00 -9.54
N LEU A 636 -4.50 -5.63 -8.65
CA LEU A 636 -3.26 -6.39 -8.38
C LEU A 636 -3.27 -7.16 -7.06
N ARG A 637 -4.06 -6.72 -6.06
CA ARG A 637 -3.95 -7.19 -4.68
C ARG A 637 -5.27 -7.62 -4.06
N MET A 638 -6.42 -7.14 -4.55
CA MET A 638 -7.69 -7.48 -3.92
C MET A 638 -8.04 -8.96 -4.18
N PRO A 639 -8.29 -9.77 -3.13
CA PRO A 639 -8.87 -11.10 -3.29
C PRO A 639 -10.11 -11.05 -4.18
N THR A 640 -10.32 -12.11 -4.98
CA THR A 640 -11.24 -12.15 -6.13
C THR A 640 -10.68 -11.53 -7.41
N TRP A 641 -10.55 -10.20 -7.53
CA TRP A 641 -10.11 -9.55 -8.78
C TRP A 641 -8.69 -9.95 -9.19
N ALA A 642 -7.74 -9.80 -8.28
CA ALA A 642 -6.33 -10.04 -8.59
C ALA A 642 -6.10 -11.50 -8.99
N GLY A 643 -6.63 -12.45 -8.19
CA GLY A 643 -6.46 -13.87 -8.45
C GLY A 643 -7.08 -14.32 -9.78
N ALA A 644 -8.30 -13.87 -10.09
CA ALA A 644 -8.96 -14.21 -11.35
C ALA A 644 -8.21 -13.66 -12.57
N TRP A 645 -7.75 -12.41 -12.50
CA TRP A 645 -6.99 -11.79 -13.58
C TRP A 645 -5.67 -12.52 -13.84
N HIS A 646 -4.90 -12.87 -12.79
CA HIS A 646 -3.67 -13.63 -12.97
C HIS A 646 -3.91 -15.02 -13.57
N VAL A 647 -5.02 -15.69 -13.22
CA VAL A 647 -5.39 -16.97 -13.85
C VAL A 647 -5.70 -16.77 -15.33
N ARG A 648 -6.47 -15.75 -15.70
CA ARG A 648 -6.74 -15.39 -17.10
C ARG A 648 -5.47 -15.08 -17.87
N GLU A 649 -4.54 -14.34 -17.27
CA GLU A 649 -3.24 -14.04 -17.87
C GLU A 649 -2.38 -15.28 -18.05
N ALA A 650 -2.33 -16.18 -17.05
CA ALA A 650 -1.58 -17.42 -17.15
C ALA A 650 -2.10 -18.32 -18.28
N GLN A 651 -3.42 -18.42 -18.41
CA GLN A 651 -4.09 -19.20 -19.45
C GLN A 651 -3.83 -18.61 -20.85
N SER A 652 -4.07 -17.30 -21.03
CA SER A 652 -3.91 -16.63 -22.33
C SER A 652 -2.47 -16.64 -22.83
N HIS A 653 -1.48 -16.54 -21.94
CA HIS A 653 -0.06 -16.55 -22.32
C HIS A 653 0.52 -17.96 -22.41
N ALA A 654 -0.29 -19.00 -22.21
CA ALA A 654 0.17 -20.37 -22.26
C ALA A 654 1.30 -20.61 -21.23
N VAL A 655 1.15 -20.11 -20.00
CA VAL A 655 2.14 -20.23 -18.91
C VAL A 655 2.20 -21.66 -18.38
N ASP A 656 3.42 -22.18 -18.22
CA ASP A 656 3.69 -23.51 -17.67
C ASP A 656 4.07 -23.49 -16.19
N GLY A 657 4.48 -22.33 -15.67
CA GLY A 657 4.79 -22.14 -14.25
C GLY A 657 4.88 -20.67 -13.85
N ALA A 658 4.50 -20.37 -12.61
CA ALA A 658 4.63 -19.05 -12.01
C ALA A 658 5.75 -19.01 -10.96
N VAL A 659 6.58 -17.99 -11.01
CA VAL A 659 7.60 -17.69 -9.99
C VAL A 659 7.21 -16.39 -9.31
N ALA A 660 7.13 -16.41 -7.99
CA ALA A 660 6.61 -15.32 -7.17
C ALA A 660 7.65 -14.81 -6.17
N LEU A 661 7.74 -13.50 -6.02
CA LEU A 661 8.50 -12.85 -4.93
C LEU A 661 7.76 -12.95 -3.59
N SER A 662 8.46 -12.57 -2.51
CA SER A 662 7.88 -12.50 -1.16
C SER A 662 6.75 -11.48 -1.06
N ASP A 663 6.76 -10.46 -1.93
CA ASP A 663 5.72 -9.43 -1.98
C ASP A 663 4.49 -9.82 -2.81
N ALA A 664 4.46 -11.03 -3.40
CA ALA A 664 3.32 -11.49 -4.18
C ALA A 664 2.10 -11.77 -3.29
N ASP A 665 0.91 -11.41 -3.77
CA ASP A 665 -0.31 -11.61 -3.00
C ASP A 665 -0.66 -13.10 -2.86
N PRO A 666 -0.85 -13.62 -1.63
CA PRO A 666 -1.13 -15.04 -1.41
C PRO A 666 -2.42 -15.55 -2.04
N PHE A 667 -3.44 -14.70 -2.20
CA PHE A 667 -4.68 -15.07 -2.89
C PHE A 667 -4.47 -15.20 -4.40
N VAL A 668 -3.55 -14.44 -4.98
CA VAL A 668 -3.09 -14.66 -6.37
C VAL A 668 -2.43 -16.04 -6.49
N LEU A 669 -1.50 -16.37 -5.59
CA LEU A 669 -0.80 -17.65 -5.63
C LEU A 669 -1.77 -18.83 -5.41
N ARG A 670 -2.75 -18.67 -4.51
CA ARG A 670 -3.82 -19.65 -4.28
C ARG A 670 -4.67 -19.84 -5.53
N ALA A 671 -5.09 -18.76 -6.19
CA ALA A 671 -5.88 -18.82 -7.41
C ALA A 671 -5.14 -19.57 -8.54
N LEU A 672 -3.86 -19.26 -8.76
CA LEU A 672 -3.01 -19.95 -9.75
C LEU A 672 -2.88 -21.45 -9.44
N ARG A 673 -2.61 -21.82 -8.18
CA ARG A 673 -2.52 -23.24 -7.77
C ARG A 673 -3.85 -23.98 -7.97
N ARG A 674 -4.98 -23.36 -7.66
CA ARG A 674 -6.31 -23.94 -7.91
C ARG A 674 -6.60 -24.14 -9.40
N ALA A 675 -6.14 -23.21 -10.24
CA ALA A 675 -6.21 -23.35 -11.68
C ALA A 675 -5.24 -24.41 -12.24
N GLY A 676 -4.44 -25.06 -11.38
CA GLY A 676 -3.50 -26.12 -11.73
C GLY A 676 -2.13 -25.63 -12.17
N VAL A 677 -1.88 -24.32 -12.20
CA VAL A 677 -0.58 -23.74 -12.57
C VAL A 677 0.43 -24.02 -11.45
N PRO A 678 1.59 -24.65 -11.72
CA PRO A 678 2.66 -24.78 -10.74
C PRO A 678 3.15 -23.40 -10.27
N VAL A 679 3.35 -23.23 -8.96
CA VAL A 679 3.81 -21.96 -8.36
C VAL A 679 5.00 -22.20 -7.45
N LEU A 680 6.09 -21.45 -7.66
CA LEU A 680 7.25 -21.35 -6.77
C LEU A 680 7.27 -19.97 -6.10
N SER A 681 7.25 -19.93 -4.77
CA SER A 681 7.43 -18.70 -3.99
C SER A 681 8.87 -18.60 -3.50
N LEU A 682 9.49 -17.44 -3.66
CA LEU A 682 10.88 -17.17 -3.28
C LEU A 682 10.93 -16.07 -2.23
N ASP A 683 11.74 -16.28 -1.18
CA ASP A 683 12.04 -15.25 -0.19
C ASP A 683 13.08 -14.27 -0.75
N LEU A 684 12.61 -13.37 -1.62
CA LEU A 684 13.41 -12.40 -2.34
C LEU A 684 12.73 -11.03 -2.28
N ASP A 685 13.50 -10.02 -1.89
CA ASP A 685 13.08 -8.62 -1.94
C ASP A 685 13.46 -7.99 -3.29
N ASN A 686 12.55 -7.18 -3.82
CA ASN A 686 12.66 -6.62 -5.16
C ASN A 686 13.73 -5.52 -5.30
N TYR A 687 14.19 -4.92 -4.20
CA TYR A 687 15.13 -3.78 -4.18
C TYR A 687 16.25 -3.90 -3.11
N ASN A 688 16.13 -4.81 -2.15
CA ASN A 688 17.12 -5.17 -1.14
C ASN A 688 17.65 -6.61 -1.37
N ARG A 689 18.97 -6.82 -1.27
CA ARG A 689 19.61 -8.14 -1.43
C ARG A 689 20.39 -8.59 -0.21
N GLU A 690 20.38 -7.83 0.89
CA GLU A 690 21.21 -8.11 2.06
C GLU A 690 20.92 -9.48 2.70
N ALA A 691 19.70 -10.01 2.51
CA ALA A 691 19.23 -11.24 3.16
C ALA A 691 19.24 -12.51 2.27
N SER A 692 19.51 -12.44 0.96
CA SER A 692 19.26 -13.56 0.03
C SER A 692 20.50 -14.42 -0.29
N ASP A 693 20.36 -15.75 -0.26
CA ASP A 693 21.33 -16.72 -0.83
C ASP A 693 21.00 -17.01 -2.31
N GLY A 694 21.75 -16.39 -3.22
CA GLY A 694 21.50 -16.49 -4.67
C GLY A 694 21.69 -17.90 -5.26
N ASP A 695 22.62 -18.69 -4.73
CA ASP A 695 22.87 -20.04 -5.25
C ASP A 695 21.77 -21.02 -4.81
N ALA A 696 21.23 -20.82 -3.61
CA ALA A 696 20.08 -21.58 -3.13
C ALA A 696 18.83 -21.30 -4.00
N VAL A 697 18.60 -20.03 -4.33
CA VAL A 697 17.49 -19.61 -5.22
C VAL A 697 17.64 -20.24 -6.61
N ASP A 698 18.83 -20.19 -7.20
CA ASP A 698 19.07 -20.76 -8.53
C ASP A 698 18.78 -22.27 -8.57
N ARG A 699 19.15 -23.00 -7.51
CA ARG A 699 18.83 -24.44 -7.36
C ARG A 699 17.34 -24.70 -7.22
N GLN A 700 16.62 -23.88 -6.44
CA GLN A 700 15.17 -24.04 -6.29
C GLN A 700 14.43 -23.85 -7.62
N ILE A 701 14.82 -22.84 -8.39
CA ILE A 701 14.22 -22.59 -9.70
C ILE A 701 14.55 -23.72 -10.68
N ALA A 702 15.81 -24.17 -10.76
CA ALA A 702 16.17 -25.29 -11.63
C ALA A 702 15.34 -26.55 -11.31
N ALA A 703 15.24 -26.94 -10.03
CA ALA A 703 14.42 -28.07 -9.61
C ALA A 703 12.92 -27.90 -9.94
N PHE A 704 12.41 -26.67 -9.83
CA PHE A 704 11.03 -26.35 -10.20
C PHE A 704 10.78 -26.49 -11.71
N LEU A 705 11.75 -26.04 -12.54
CA LEU A 705 11.68 -26.17 -14.00
C LEU A 705 11.74 -27.63 -14.44
N GLU A 706 12.69 -28.41 -13.90
CA GLU A 706 12.90 -29.83 -14.25
C GLU A 706 11.78 -30.74 -13.76
N GLY A 707 11.08 -30.36 -12.68
CA GLY A 707 10.00 -31.15 -12.08
C GLY A 707 8.60 -30.60 -12.40
N PRO A 708 7.97 -29.84 -11.47
CA PRO A 708 6.57 -29.41 -11.59
C PRO A 708 6.20 -28.72 -12.90
N VAL A 709 7.05 -27.81 -13.40
CA VAL A 709 6.77 -27.04 -14.62
C VAL A 709 6.82 -27.94 -15.86
N SER A 710 7.89 -28.73 -16.03
CA SER A 710 8.00 -29.66 -17.17
C SER A 710 6.89 -30.71 -17.17
N ALA A 711 6.50 -31.22 -15.99
CA ALA A 711 5.38 -32.16 -15.86
C ALA A 711 4.02 -31.52 -16.20
N TYR A 712 3.83 -30.25 -15.88
CA TYR A 712 2.62 -29.51 -16.27
C TYR A 712 2.58 -29.23 -17.77
N ALA A 713 3.68 -28.70 -18.34
CA ALA A 713 3.80 -28.44 -19.77
C ALA A 713 3.50 -29.68 -20.61
N ALA A 714 4.07 -30.84 -20.25
CA ALA A 714 3.84 -32.11 -20.95
C ALA A 714 2.38 -32.58 -20.94
N ARG A 715 1.57 -32.18 -19.93
CA ARG A 715 0.13 -32.49 -19.86
C ARG A 715 -0.74 -31.53 -20.66
N ARG A 716 -0.27 -30.30 -20.86
CA ARG A 716 -1.02 -29.23 -21.55
C ARG A 716 -1.04 -29.45 -23.07
N GLY A 717 -0.02 -30.13 -23.60
CA GLY A 717 0.09 -30.48 -25.02
C GLY A 717 0.63 -29.32 -25.83
#